data_AF-A0A011AHP0-F1
#
_entry.id   AF-A0A011AHP0-F1
#
_cell.length_a   1.000
_cell.length_b   1.000
_cell.length_c   1.000
_cell.angle_alpha   90.00
_cell.angle_beta   90.00
_cell.angle_gamma   90.00
#
_symmetry.space_group_name_H-M   'P 1'
#
loop_
_entity.id
_entity.type
_entity.pdbx_description
1 polymer ?
#
loop_
_entity_poly.entity_id
_entity_poly.type
_entity_poly.pdbx_seq_one_letter_code
_entity_poly.pdbx_strand_id
1 'polypeptide(L)'
;MNPDNPPRDVAPPPSVPTEPQNAVPAEPATPPERVTSAATSRGFGPLEYAVKGTNPIAACLGFLIFAAVVFGVAWVLGWLARITELRIFAYVMILVILGGLFVVGYAFFQLIDGYRATYVYRGGLVWTHNRRVETAAWAEVDRLVTTAVAGHDPHGGRLVTLDGREATLEFGAGGEGFRDRILAALTEWHRPVDFSVADTPLPEEQKVNKRIAVACGVLGVPGGLFLSFPFFLVGVPIGFALAASYGTVALIVAGLAFFVPKLKVPAGVFFGLAGLILIIEANRRLETNFVLVTTAVIALEAAVVVAWRAVWRRLPAPRRLGGRQSLARQYGWRYEDTAQVPVAGLRTMSKLIGVPTGARTVTGEGVLVATAHGVECTVYDRVRRRPLMTDPIQTVWSVPLPVPVPPVTLTELALPGISLDWRGDVRISEPVPPTRGARILGRAVDAIPVAEHPEWWIEDRYLMVAEYGVTSTKTITGRIDYLTRLATSTPWTELADPAVWQPVEPTRWDDDAVFSPPVLEALRVADEERVVTLHTGEVLAVLARVDPQPGWAQLWQRTGTPAGAGLKESVDPRDYDRTPTPAYRGGTLLTPELALALTTADRIRTHYGYPQITTGVFALSLLAHRGTGATETLLAPGRLTHPQLLDVVRSTLIGGPLPGLEALVLQ
;
A
#
# COMPACT_ATOMS: atom_id res chain seq x y z
N MET A 1 43.20 -35.15 -45.53
CA MET A 1 43.59 -35.98 -44.38
C MET A 1 44.78 -35.32 -43.73
N ASN A 2 44.65 -34.85 -42.49
CA ASN A 2 45.73 -34.28 -41.70
C ASN A 2 45.87 -35.15 -40.43
N PRO A 3 46.94 -35.94 -40.23
CA PRO A 3 46.97 -37.00 -39.21
C PRO A 3 47.32 -36.54 -37.78
N ASP A 4 47.68 -35.28 -37.55
CA ASP A 4 48.35 -34.86 -36.31
C ASP A 4 47.48 -34.02 -35.35
N ASN A 5 46.19 -34.31 -35.23
CA ASN A 5 45.36 -33.69 -34.18
C ASN A 5 45.15 -34.69 -33.03
N PRO A 6 45.78 -34.50 -31.86
CA PRO A 6 45.53 -35.37 -30.71
C PRO A 6 44.07 -35.22 -30.24
N PRO A 7 43.49 -36.27 -29.64
CA PRO A 7 42.11 -36.23 -29.17
C PRO A 7 41.94 -35.13 -28.13
N ARG A 8 40.95 -34.26 -28.33
CA ARG A 8 40.53 -33.28 -27.31
C ARG A 8 40.10 -34.04 -26.06
N ASP A 9 40.80 -33.81 -24.96
CA ASP A 9 40.39 -34.23 -23.63
C ASP A 9 38.96 -33.73 -23.36
N VAL A 10 38.06 -34.68 -23.17
CA VAL A 10 36.68 -34.43 -22.75
C VAL A 10 36.75 -33.91 -21.32
N ALA A 11 36.38 -32.64 -21.13
CA ALA A 11 36.28 -32.06 -19.79
C ALA A 11 35.36 -32.92 -18.91
N PRO A 12 35.74 -33.20 -17.65
CA PRO A 12 34.87 -33.93 -16.74
C PRO A 12 33.55 -33.17 -16.57
N PRO A 13 32.41 -33.88 -16.41
CA PRO A 13 31.12 -33.23 -16.23
C PRO A 13 31.19 -32.26 -15.04
N PRO A 14 30.54 -31.08 -15.13
CA PRO A 14 30.51 -30.13 -14.03
C PRO A 14 29.97 -30.84 -12.79
N SER A 15 30.73 -30.78 -11.71
CA SER A 15 30.33 -31.28 -10.40
C SER A 15 28.96 -30.68 -10.06
N VAL A 16 27.96 -31.54 -9.91
CA VAL A 16 26.61 -31.18 -9.45
C VAL A 16 26.80 -30.33 -8.19
N PRO A 17 26.30 -29.08 -8.14
CA PRO A 17 26.44 -28.27 -6.94
C PRO A 17 25.77 -29.04 -5.80
N THR A 18 26.57 -29.40 -4.79
CA THR A 18 26.10 -30.00 -3.55
C THR A 18 25.07 -29.06 -2.97
N GLU A 19 23.79 -29.42 -3.10
CA GLU A 19 22.67 -28.74 -2.47
C GLU A 19 23.04 -28.55 -1.00
N PRO A 20 23.08 -27.31 -0.47
CA PRO A 20 23.46 -27.08 0.90
C PRO A 20 22.56 -27.95 1.77
N GLN A 21 23.15 -28.91 2.48
CA GLN A 21 22.45 -29.75 3.44
C GLN A 21 21.71 -28.81 4.38
N ASN A 22 20.40 -28.69 4.18
CA ASN A 22 19.51 -27.91 5.02
C ASN A 22 19.76 -28.35 6.46
N ALA A 23 20.26 -27.42 7.27
CA ALA A 23 20.53 -27.65 8.67
C ALA A 23 19.28 -28.29 9.29
N VAL A 24 19.47 -29.45 9.93
CA VAL A 24 18.41 -30.16 10.64
C VAL A 24 17.70 -29.14 11.55
N PRO A 25 16.37 -28.94 11.40
CA PRO A 25 15.65 -27.96 12.19
C PRO A 25 15.90 -28.21 13.67
N ALA A 26 16.38 -27.19 14.38
CA ALA A 26 16.61 -27.29 15.82
C ALA A 26 15.32 -27.76 16.51
N GLU A 27 15.43 -28.78 17.35
CA GLU A 27 14.30 -29.38 18.06
C GLU A 27 13.53 -28.28 18.81
N PRO A 28 12.19 -28.18 18.64
CA PRO A 28 11.42 -27.07 19.19
C PRO A 28 11.53 -27.08 20.71
N ALA A 29 12.00 -25.95 21.28
CA ALA A 29 12.11 -25.80 22.71
C ALA A 29 10.77 -26.13 23.40
N THR A 30 10.80 -27.03 24.38
CA THR A 30 9.61 -27.54 25.05
C THR A 30 8.78 -26.38 25.61
N PRO A 31 7.48 -26.27 25.27
CA PRO A 31 6.64 -25.16 25.70
C PRO A 31 6.37 -25.24 27.21
N PRO A 32 6.17 -24.11 27.91
CA PRO A 32 5.76 -24.12 29.32
C PRO A 32 4.42 -24.84 29.52
N GLU A 33 4.26 -25.55 30.64
CA GLU A 33 3.04 -26.35 30.94
C GLU A 33 1.73 -25.55 30.81
N ARG A 34 1.74 -24.27 31.19
CA ARG A 34 0.57 -23.38 31.03
C ARG A 34 0.19 -23.12 29.57
N VAL A 35 1.17 -23.04 28.68
CA VAL A 35 0.97 -22.86 27.23
C VAL A 35 0.40 -24.15 26.65
N THR A 36 0.98 -25.30 27.00
CA THR A 36 0.50 -26.62 26.58
C THR A 36 -0.92 -26.85 27.05
N SER A 37 -1.21 -26.59 28.33
CA SER A 37 -2.56 -26.74 28.91
C SER A 37 -3.59 -25.85 28.20
N ALA A 38 -3.22 -24.60 27.89
CA ALA A 38 -4.09 -23.69 27.14
C ALA A 38 -4.35 -24.19 25.71
N ALA A 39 -3.33 -24.68 25.00
CA ALA A 39 -3.47 -25.26 23.67
C ALA A 39 -4.33 -26.53 23.68
N THR A 40 -4.10 -27.43 24.64
CA THR A 40 -4.86 -28.67 24.82
C THR A 40 -6.33 -28.37 25.14
N SER A 41 -6.60 -27.39 26.01
CA SER A 41 -7.98 -26.98 26.36
C SER A 41 -8.79 -26.47 25.17
N ARG A 42 -8.10 -25.97 24.13
CA ARG A 42 -8.70 -25.45 22.89
C ARG A 42 -8.63 -26.46 21.74
N GLY A 43 -8.02 -27.62 21.96
CA GLY A 43 -7.89 -28.66 20.95
C GLY A 43 -6.98 -28.28 19.78
N PHE A 44 -5.95 -27.44 19.97
CA PHE A 44 -5.10 -26.96 18.87
C PHE A 44 -4.15 -28.02 18.29
N GLY A 45 -4.06 -29.21 18.86
CA GLY A 45 -3.21 -30.29 18.36
C GLY A 45 -1.72 -30.11 18.73
N PRO A 46 -0.78 -30.70 17.96
CA PRO A 46 0.64 -30.68 18.29
C PRO A 46 1.25 -29.28 18.10
N LEU A 47 2.27 -28.97 18.91
CA LEU A 47 3.11 -27.79 18.74
C LEU A 47 3.91 -27.96 17.45
N GLU A 48 3.81 -27.00 16.56
CA GLU A 48 4.58 -27.00 15.31
C GLU A 48 5.81 -26.10 15.40
N TYR A 49 5.70 -24.99 16.11
CA TYR A 49 6.79 -24.01 16.20
C TYR A 49 6.70 -23.14 17.45
N ALA A 50 7.84 -22.68 17.96
CA ALA A 50 7.91 -21.77 19.10
C ALA A 50 8.95 -20.67 18.85
N VAL A 51 8.51 -19.41 18.94
CA VAL A 51 9.37 -18.24 18.95
C VAL A 51 9.38 -17.66 20.36
N LYS A 52 10.54 -17.68 20.98
CA LYS A 52 10.79 -16.91 22.21
C LYS A 52 11.26 -15.53 21.79
N GLY A 53 10.49 -14.50 22.14
CA GLY A 53 10.93 -13.13 21.96
C GLY A 53 12.10 -12.79 22.87
N THR A 54 12.66 -11.60 22.65
CA THR A 54 13.80 -11.11 23.45
C THR A 54 13.43 -11.00 24.93
N ASN A 55 14.30 -11.50 25.82
CA ASN A 55 14.10 -11.34 27.25
C ASN A 55 14.24 -9.84 27.61
N PRO A 56 13.18 -9.16 28.10
CA PRO A 56 13.21 -7.72 28.35
C PRO A 56 14.22 -7.33 29.43
N ILE A 57 14.50 -8.24 30.37
CA ILE A 57 15.51 -8.04 31.41
C ILE A 57 16.90 -8.06 30.77
N ALA A 58 17.18 -9.03 29.90
CA ALA A 58 18.46 -9.10 29.20
C ALA A 58 18.65 -7.90 28.26
N ALA A 59 17.61 -7.48 27.55
CA ALA A 59 17.64 -6.28 26.71
C ALA A 59 17.90 -5.02 27.55
N CYS A 60 17.16 -4.83 28.65
CA CYS A 60 17.36 -3.71 29.57
C CYS A 60 18.80 -3.69 30.12
N LEU A 61 19.31 -4.83 30.59
CA LEU A 61 20.71 -4.95 31.04
C LEU A 61 21.70 -4.60 29.93
N GLY A 62 21.48 -5.09 28.70
CA GLY A 62 22.30 -4.74 27.53
C GLY A 62 22.34 -3.24 27.27
N PHE A 63 21.18 -2.56 27.29
CA PHE A 63 21.10 -1.10 27.14
C PHE A 63 21.70 -0.34 28.33
N LEU A 64 21.59 -0.84 29.55
CA LEU A 64 22.23 -0.23 30.72
C LEU A 64 23.76 -0.34 30.66
N ILE A 65 24.28 -1.48 30.20
CA ILE A 65 25.73 -1.65 29.94
C ILE A 65 26.18 -0.68 28.85
N PHE A 66 25.41 -0.57 27.77
CA PHE A 66 25.70 0.40 26.70
C PHE A 66 25.67 1.85 27.22
N ALA A 67 24.68 2.21 28.04
CA ALA A 67 24.62 3.52 28.68
C ALA A 67 25.84 3.78 29.58
N ALA A 68 26.29 2.79 30.36
CA ALA A 68 27.48 2.92 31.19
C ALA A 68 28.74 3.21 30.35
N VAL A 69 28.87 2.58 29.19
CA VAL A 69 29.94 2.89 28.21
C VAL A 69 29.83 4.33 27.73
N VAL A 70 28.63 4.78 27.35
CA VAL A 70 28.37 6.17 26.91
C VAL A 70 28.73 7.18 27.99
N PHE A 71 28.36 6.92 29.25
CA PHE A 71 28.75 7.78 30.38
C PHE A 71 30.25 7.73 30.66
N GLY A 72 30.92 6.59 30.47
CA GLY A 72 32.37 6.48 30.53
C GLY A 72 33.07 7.38 29.49
N VAL A 73 32.55 7.40 28.26
CA VAL A 73 33.04 8.31 27.21
C VAL A 73 32.82 9.77 27.59
N ALA A 74 31.63 10.12 28.10
CA ALA A 74 31.36 11.48 28.59
C ALA A 74 32.34 11.90 29.70
N TRP A 75 32.67 10.99 30.62
CA TRP A 75 33.62 11.26 31.69
C TRP A 75 35.03 11.53 31.16
N VAL A 76 35.52 10.73 30.21
CA VAL A 76 36.82 10.96 29.54
C VAL A 76 36.83 12.30 28.80
N LEU A 77 35.73 12.66 28.12
CA LEU A 77 35.60 13.97 27.46
C LEU A 77 35.61 15.13 28.46
N GLY A 78 34.94 14.98 29.60
CA GLY A 78 34.98 15.97 30.68
C GLY A 78 36.38 16.13 31.28
N TRP A 79 37.11 15.03 31.44
CA TRP A 79 38.51 15.04 31.85
C TRP A 79 39.41 15.75 30.82
N LEU A 80 39.26 15.44 29.53
CA LEU A 80 39.98 16.10 28.44
C LEU A 80 39.66 17.60 28.35
N ALA A 81 38.38 17.98 28.51
CA ALA A 81 37.95 19.37 28.53
C ALA A 81 38.66 20.16 29.63
N ARG A 82 38.86 19.53 30.80
CA ARG A 82 39.55 20.12 31.94
C ARG A 82 41.04 20.32 31.69
N ILE A 83 41.70 19.41 30.97
CA ILE A 83 43.15 19.48 30.71
C ILE A 83 43.48 20.42 29.55
N THR A 84 42.66 20.40 28.50
CA THR A 84 42.96 21.13 27.25
C THR A 84 42.35 22.53 27.20
N GLU A 85 41.47 22.88 28.14
CA GLU A 85 40.65 24.11 28.16
C GLU A 85 39.77 24.32 26.92
N LEU A 86 39.70 23.33 26.02
CA LEU A 86 38.91 23.39 24.80
C LEU A 86 37.43 23.18 25.14
N ARG A 87 36.66 24.28 25.11
CA ARG A 87 35.21 24.31 25.36
C ARG A 87 34.41 23.34 24.48
N ILE A 88 34.94 22.96 23.31
CA ILE A 88 34.28 22.01 22.41
C ILE A 88 34.03 20.65 23.07
N PHE A 89 34.96 20.15 23.89
CA PHE A 89 34.80 18.88 24.59
C PHE A 89 33.68 18.91 25.63
N ALA A 90 33.45 20.06 26.27
CA ALA A 90 32.34 20.23 27.20
C ALA A 90 30.98 20.14 26.48
N TYR A 91 30.86 20.73 25.28
CA TYR A 91 29.62 20.62 24.48
C TYR A 91 29.39 19.20 23.97
N VAL A 92 30.44 18.52 23.47
CA VAL A 92 30.33 17.12 23.05
C VAL A 92 29.96 16.22 24.23
N MET A 93 30.57 16.44 25.40
CA MET A 93 30.22 15.71 26.63
C MET A 93 28.73 15.87 26.97
N ILE A 94 28.17 17.07 26.90
CA ILE A 94 26.74 17.29 27.16
C ILE A 94 25.88 16.47 26.18
N LEU A 95 26.20 16.47 24.89
CA LEU A 95 25.47 15.65 23.90
C LEU A 95 25.57 14.15 24.19
N VAL A 96 26.75 13.67 24.60
CA VAL A 96 26.96 12.26 24.98
C VAL A 96 26.16 11.90 26.25
N ILE A 97 26.11 12.79 27.25
CA ILE A 97 25.28 12.61 28.45
C ILE A 97 23.80 12.52 28.08
N LEU A 98 23.31 13.40 27.21
CA LEU A 98 21.92 13.37 26.74
C LEU A 98 21.61 12.06 25.99
N GLY A 99 22.52 11.60 25.13
CA GLY A 99 22.43 10.30 24.47
C GLY A 99 22.39 9.14 25.47
N GLY A 100 23.24 9.18 26.50
CA GLY A 100 23.27 8.17 27.57
C GLY A 100 21.97 8.12 28.36
N LEU A 101 21.40 9.27 28.71
CA LEU A 101 20.12 9.36 29.40
C LEU A 101 18.96 8.81 28.55
N PHE A 102 18.97 9.10 27.25
CA PHE A 102 18.01 8.52 26.32
C PHE A 102 18.12 6.99 26.28
N VAL A 103 19.33 6.43 26.20
CA VAL A 103 19.56 4.98 26.25
C VAL A 103 19.04 4.38 27.56
N VAL A 104 19.29 5.02 28.71
CA VAL A 104 18.74 4.55 30.00
C VAL A 104 17.22 4.55 29.99
N GLY A 105 16.59 5.64 29.54
CA GLY A 105 15.13 5.71 29.40
C GLY A 105 14.58 4.60 28.50
N TYR A 106 15.26 4.34 27.38
CA TYR A 106 14.93 3.24 26.47
C TYR A 106 15.12 1.86 27.10
N ALA A 107 16.15 1.67 27.94
CA ALA A 107 16.39 0.43 28.66
C ALA A 107 15.21 0.07 29.57
N PHE A 108 14.71 1.04 30.35
CA PHE A 108 13.52 0.85 31.18
C PHE A 108 12.25 0.66 30.34
N PHE A 109 12.16 1.31 29.18
CA PHE A 109 11.05 1.12 28.26
C PHE A 109 10.93 -0.35 27.79
N GLN A 110 12.06 -1.03 27.55
CA GLN A 110 12.05 -2.47 27.20
C GLN A 110 11.39 -3.34 28.27
N LEU A 111 11.47 -2.97 29.55
CA LEU A 111 10.78 -3.68 30.63
C LEU A 111 9.25 -3.55 30.53
N ILE A 112 8.76 -2.43 30.01
CA ILE A 112 7.32 -2.15 29.86
C ILE A 112 6.73 -2.96 28.70
N ASP A 113 7.48 -3.14 27.61
CA ASP A 113 7.02 -3.91 26.45
C ASP A 113 6.76 -5.39 26.77
N GLY A 114 7.42 -5.88 27.81
CA GLY A 114 7.15 -7.17 28.44
C GLY A 114 7.74 -8.37 27.70
N TYR A 115 7.86 -9.50 28.39
CA TYR A 115 8.33 -10.73 27.74
C TYR A 115 7.23 -11.30 26.85
N ARG A 116 7.58 -11.53 25.58
CA ARG A 116 6.69 -12.11 24.56
C ARG A 116 7.23 -13.45 24.11
N ALA A 117 6.34 -14.41 23.95
CA ALA A 117 6.65 -15.67 23.29
C ALA A 117 5.40 -16.13 22.54
N THR A 118 5.58 -16.64 21.34
CA THR A 118 4.50 -17.09 20.48
C THR A 118 4.73 -18.54 20.08
N TYR A 119 3.72 -19.36 20.26
CA TYR A 119 3.72 -20.79 20.03
C TYR A 119 2.63 -21.09 19.01
N VAL A 120 3.02 -21.65 17.87
CA VAL A 120 2.11 -22.02 16.81
C VAL A 120 1.83 -23.51 16.88
N TYR A 121 0.55 -23.82 16.91
CA TYR A 121 -0.02 -25.14 16.91
C TYR A 121 -0.80 -25.34 15.61
N ARG A 122 -1.06 -26.60 15.26
CA ARG A 122 -1.79 -26.92 14.02
C ARG A 122 -3.15 -26.20 13.92
N GLY A 123 -3.90 -26.12 15.01
CA GLY A 123 -5.24 -25.53 15.08
C GLY A 123 -5.30 -24.06 15.51
N GLY A 124 -4.17 -23.44 15.85
CA GLY A 124 -4.16 -22.04 16.30
C GLY A 124 -2.83 -21.58 16.88
N LEU A 125 -2.87 -20.45 17.57
CA LEU A 125 -1.72 -19.87 18.25
C LEU A 125 -1.97 -19.67 19.73
N VAL A 126 -0.89 -19.82 20.51
CA VAL A 126 -0.83 -19.43 21.91
C VAL A 126 0.30 -18.45 22.05
N TRP A 127 0.06 -17.29 22.67
CA TRP A 127 1.13 -16.36 22.97
C TRP A 127 1.09 -15.95 24.43
N THR A 128 2.24 -15.56 24.94
CA THR A 128 2.37 -15.06 26.31
C THR A 128 2.83 -13.62 26.29
N HIS A 129 2.15 -12.76 27.04
CA HIS A 129 2.58 -11.39 27.32
C HIS A 129 2.66 -11.22 28.84
N ASN A 130 3.86 -10.97 29.38
CA ASN A 130 4.06 -10.79 30.83
C ASN A 130 3.41 -11.91 31.68
N ARG A 131 3.64 -13.18 31.29
CA ARG A 131 3.09 -14.40 31.90
C ARG A 131 1.57 -14.61 31.75
N ARG A 132 0.85 -13.68 31.14
CA ARG A 132 -0.54 -13.91 30.72
C ARG A 132 -0.51 -14.74 29.46
N VAL A 133 -1.23 -15.86 29.47
CA VAL A 133 -1.37 -16.75 28.32
C VAL A 133 -2.64 -16.38 27.59
N GLU A 134 -2.52 -16.12 26.30
CA GLU A 134 -3.63 -15.84 25.41
C GLU A 134 -3.62 -16.87 24.27
N THR A 135 -4.80 -17.20 23.78
CA THR A 135 -4.98 -18.20 22.72
C THR A 135 -5.91 -17.68 21.63
N ALA A 136 -5.67 -18.09 20.40
CA ALA A 136 -6.59 -17.86 19.29
C ALA A 136 -6.55 -19.04 18.31
N ALA A 137 -7.73 -19.54 17.94
CA ALA A 137 -7.84 -20.49 16.83
C ALA A 137 -7.57 -19.77 15.50
N TRP A 138 -7.17 -20.49 14.44
CA TRP A 138 -7.00 -19.86 13.11
C TRP A 138 -8.29 -19.18 12.61
N ALA A 139 -9.44 -19.77 12.91
CA ALA A 139 -10.76 -19.18 12.61
C ALA A 139 -11.01 -17.83 13.31
N GLU A 140 -10.35 -17.60 14.45
CA GLU A 140 -10.46 -16.39 15.26
C GLU A 140 -9.39 -15.34 14.88
N VAL A 141 -8.51 -15.67 13.92
CA VAL A 141 -7.56 -14.71 13.36
C VAL A 141 -8.26 -13.88 12.30
N ASP A 142 -8.14 -12.56 12.39
CA ASP A 142 -8.72 -11.62 11.43
C ASP A 142 -7.76 -11.40 10.26
N ARG A 143 -6.51 -11.02 10.57
CA ARG A 143 -5.49 -10.73 9.56
C ARG A 143 -4.08 -10.86 10.09
N LEU A 144 -3.12 -10.96 9.16
CA LEU A 144 -1.71 -10.81 9.44
C LEU A 144 -1.20 -9.52 8.81
N VAL A 145 -0.60 -8.64 9.60
CA VAL A 145 0.09 -7.45 9.10
C VAL A 145 1.58 -7.72 9.15
N THR A 146 2.22 -7.90 7.99
CA THR A 146 3.67 -8.09 7.91
C THR A 146 4.35 -6.76 7.62
N THR A 147 5.45 -6.50 8.31
CA THR A 147 6.31 -5.35 8.02
C THR A 147 7.48 -5.84 7.17
N ALA A 148 7.43 -5.55 5.88
CA ALA A 148 8.56 -5.76 4.97
C ALA A 148 9.31 -4.43 4.80
N VAL A 149 10.63 -4.49 4.84
CA VAL A 149 11.49 -3.44 4.32
C VAL A 149 11.63 -3.70 2.82
N ALA A 150 11.47 -2.68 1.99
CA ALA A 150 11.46 -2.86 0.53
C ALA A 150 12.67 -3.70 0.05
N GLY A 151 12.40 -4.82 -0.64
CA GLY A 151 13.42 -5.75 -1.13
C GLY A 151 13.95 -6.77 -0.12
N HIS A 152 13.37 -6.87 1.08
CA HIS A 152 13.74 -7.85 2.09
C HIS A 152 12.54 -8.66 2.58
N ASP A 153 12.78 -9.94 2.86
CA ASP A 153 11.81 -10.80 3.52
C ASP A 153 11.30 -10.13 4.81
N PRO A 154 9.98 -10.19 5.08
CA PRO A 154 9.43 -9.62 6.30
C PRO A 154 10.09 -10.26 7.52
N HIS A 155 10.81 -9.46 8.32
CA HIS A 155 11.47 -9.91 9.56
C HIS A 155 10.50 -10.12 10.72
N GLY A 156 9.26 -9.64 10.57
CA GLY A 156 8.24 -9.80 11.58
C GLY A 156 6.84 -9.50 11.04
N GLY A 157 5.86 -9.84 11.86
CA GLY A 157 4.47 -9.57 11.59
C GLY A 157 3.68 -9.38 12.86
N ARG A 158 2.45 -8.93 12.70
CA ARG A 158 1.49 -8.78 13.76
C ARG A 158 0.21 -9.45 13.33
N LEU A 159 -0.07 -10.56 13.97
CA LEU A 159 -1.32 -11.27 13.80
C LEU A 159 -2.37 -10.59 14.67
N VAL A 160 -3.50 -10.26 14.08
CA VAL A 160 -4.61 -9.64 14.82
C VAL A 160 -5.81 -10.55 14.77
N THR A 161 -6.39 -10.81 15.93
CA THR A 161 -7.58 -11.65 16.10
C THR A 161 -8.86 -10.85 15.87
N LEU A 162 -9.99 -11.54 15.70
CA LEU A 162 -11.30 -10.93 15.47
C LEU A 162 -11.73 -9.99 16.60
N ASP A 163 -11.31 -10.26 17.83
CA ASP A 163 -11.57 -9.41 19.01
C ASP A 163 -10.53 -8.28 19.19
N GLY A 164 -9.55 -8.19 18.29
CA GLY A 164 -8.52 -7.16 18.27
C GLY A 164 -7.33 -7.41 19.18
N ARG A 165 -7.18 -8.59 19.81
CA ARG A 165 -5.90 -8.96 20.43
C ARG A 165 -4.82 -9.14 19.36
N GLU A 166 -3.61 -8.69 19.67
CA GLU A 166 -2.48 -8.68 18.75
C GLU A 166 -1.39 -9.62 19.25
N ALA A 167 -0.95 -10.55 18.41
CA ALA A 167 0.22 -11.39 18.63
C ALA A 167 1.35 -10.92 17.73
N THR A 168 2.46 -10.48 18.33
CA THR A 168 3.68 -10.14 17.57
C THR A 168 4.39 -11.44 17.17
N LEU A 169 4.79 -11.50 15.91
CA LEU A 169 5.53 -12.59 15.29
C LEU A 169 6.91 -12.05 14.90
N GLU A 170 7.96 -12.70 15.37
CA GLU A 170 9.33 -12.42 14.93
C GLU A 170 9.75 -13.57 14.00
N PHE A 171 9.98 -13.26 12.73
CA PHE A 171 10.49 -14.20 11.73
C PHE A 171 12.02 -14.15 11.80
N GLY A 172 12.62 -14.91 12.73
CA GLY A 172 14.08 -14.99 12.86
C GLY A 172 14.77 -15.61 11.65
N ALA A 173 16.11 -15.58 11.61
CA ALA A 173 16.88 -16.32 10.62
C ALA A 173 16.59 -17.84 10.74
N GLY A 174 15.97 -18.43 9.72
CA GLY A 174 15.41 -19.80 9.76
C GLY A 174 13.89 -19.88 9.99
N GLY A 175 13.20 -18.73 10.07
CA GLY A 175 11.76 -18.62 10.26
C GLY A 175 10.90 -18.81 9.00
N GLU A 176 11.48 -19.19 7.86
CA GLU A 176 10.75 -19.40 6.60
C GLU A 176 9.63 -20.42 6.77
N GLY A 177 9.94 -21.59 7.35
CA GLY A 177 8.93 -22.62 7.62
C GLY A 177 7.87 -22.23 8.67
N PHE A 178 8.12 -21.21 9.48
CA PHE A 178 7.12 -20.64 10.40
C PHE A 178 6.20 -19.69 9.68
N ARG A 179 6.77 -18.76 8.90
CA ARG A 179 6.02 -17.81 8.08
C ARG A 179 5.11 -18.55 7.11
N ASP A 180 5.64 -19.48 6.33
CA ASP A 180 4.92 -20.15 5.26
C ASP A 180 3.73 -20.97 5.80
N ARG A 181 3.84 -21.51 7.01
CA ARG A 181 2.73 -22.19 7.69
C ARG A 181 1.64 -21.25 8.16
N ILE A 182 2.02 -20.09 8.74
CA ILE A 182 1.03 -19.08 9.11
C ILE A 182 0.32 -18.59 7.85
N LEU A 183 1.05 -18.34 6.77
CA LEU A 183 0.46 -17.94 5.49
C LEU A 183 -0.47 -19.03 4.96
N ALA A 184 -0.06 -20.30 4.95
CA ALA A 184 -0.91 -21.42 4.53
C ALA A 184 -2.20 -21.52 5.35
N ALA A 185 -2.11 -21.40 6.68
CA ALA A 185 -3.27 -21.39 7.56
C ALA A 185 -4.20 -20.19 7.28
N LEU A 186 -3.64 -19.00 7.08
CA LEU A 186 -4.45 -17.82 6.75
C LEU A 186 -5.11 -17.94 5.38
N THR A 187 -4.42 -18.52 4.39
CA THR A 187 -4.98 -18.82 3.07
C THR A 187 -6.12 -19.83 3.17
N GLU A 188 -5.96 -20.91 3.94
CA GLU A 188 -7.03 -21.90 4.19
C GLU A 188 -8.29 -21.22 4.77
N TRP A 189 -8.10 -20.30 5.71
CA TRP A 189 -9.19 -19.57 6.36
C TRP A 189 -9.62 -18.29 5.62
N HIS A 190 -9.09 -18.05 4.42
CA HIS A 190 -9.40 -16.88 3.58
C HIS A 190 -9.19 -15.54 4.30
N ARG A 191 -8.11 -15.45 5.09
CA ARG A 191 -7.77 -14.25 5.86
C ARG A 191 -6.74 -13.39 5.13
N PRO A 192 -6.92 -12.05 5.12
CA PRO A 192 -6.00 -11.16 4.44
C PRO A 192 -4.62 -11.13 5.12
N VAL A 193 -3.60 -11.00 4.27
CA VAL A 193 -2.22 -10.75 4.66
C VAL A 193 -1.84 -9.39 4.11
N ASP A 194 -1.77 -8.40 5.01
CA ASP A 194 -1.48 -7.02 4.68
C ASP A 194 0.04 -6.81 4.74
N PHE A 195 0.64 -6.47 3.59
CA PHE A 195 2.03 -6.06 3.52
C PHE A 195 2.12 -4.55 3.73
N SER A 196 2.42 -4.13 4.96
CA SER A 196 2.73 -2.73 5.20
C SER A 196 4.20 -2.50 4.88
N VAL A 197 4.49 -1.79 3.78
CA VAL A 197 5.81 -1.18 3.58
C VAL A 197 5.96 -0.14 4.68
N ALA A 198 7.02 -0.25 5.48
CA ALA A 198 7.19 0.54 6.71
C ALA A 198 7.18 2.08 6.51
N ASP A 199 7.21 2.57 5.27
CA ASP A 199 7.54 3.96 4.94
C ASP A 199 6.67 4.61 3.85
N THR A 200 5.41 4.23 3.60
CA THR A 200 4.57 5.06 2.72
C THR A 200 4.12 6.34 3.43
N PRO A 201 4.65 7.54 3.08
CA PRO A 201 4.17 8.79 3.67
C PRO A 201 2.73 9.04 3.21
N LEU A 202 1.84 9.30 4.16
CA LEU A 202 0.44 9.64 3.88
C LEU A 202 0.35 10.85 2.89
N PRO A 203 -0.54 10.83 1.86
CA PRO A 203 -0.67 11.87 0.83
C PRO A 203 -1.26 13.20 1.36
N GLU A 204 -1.55 14.15 0.44
CA GLU A 204 -1.83 15.61 0.56
C GLU A 204 -2.47 16.24 1.82
N GLU A 205 -3.10 15.49 2.73
CA GLU A 205 -3.45 15.94 4.09
C GLU A 205 -2.25 16.53 4.86
N GLN A 206 -1.04 16.31 4.36
CA GLN A 206 0.18 16.88 4.92
C GLN A 206 0.26 18.42 4.91
N LYS A 207 -0.33 19.11 3.93
CA LYS A 207 -0.19 20.58 3.78
C LYS A 207 -1.01 21.35 4.81
N VAL A 208 -2.27 20.95 5.03
CA VAL A 208 -3.15 21.56 6.03
C VAL A 208 -2.63 21.30 7.45
N ASN A 209 -2.14 20.09 7.70
CA ASN A 209 -1.60 19.69 9.00
C ASN A 209 -0.26 20.38 9.35
N LYS A 210 0.52 20.83 8.36
CA LYS A 210 1.74 21.62 8.60
C LYS A 210 1.42 23.01 9.14
N ARG A 211 0.36 23.66 8.65
CA ARG A 211 -0.07 24.98 9.14
C ARG A 211 -0.57 24.92 10.58
N ILE A 212 -1.31 23.87 10.94
CA ILE A 212 -1.79 23.66 12.33
C ILE A 212 -0.61 23.42 13.27
N ALA A 213 0.36 22.57 12.88
CA ALA A 213 1.55 22.33 13.70
C ALA A 213 2.40 23.61 13.90
N VAL A 214 2.56 24.43 12.86
CA VAL A 214 3.23 25.73 12.94
C VAL A 214 2.44 26.68 13.84
N ALA A 215 1.12 26.78 13.68
CA ALA A 215 0.27 27.63 14.52
C ALA A 215 0.32 27.23 16.01
N CYS A 216 0.28 25.93 16.32
CA CYS A 216 0.45 25.45 17.70
C CYS A 216 1.84 25.75 18.26
N GLY A 217 2.90 25.68 17.43
CA GLY A 217 4.24 26.11 17.83
C GLY A 217 4.32 27.62 18.11
N VAL A 218 3.76 28.45 17.22
CA VAL A 218 3.80 29.92 17.32
C VAL A 218 2.93 30.43 18.46
N LEU A 219 1.72 29.88 18.65
CA LEU A 219 0.78 30.30 19.69
C LEU A 219 1.06 29.67 21.06
N GLY A 220 1.71 28.50 21.10
CA GLY A 220 2.00 27.83 22.38
C GLY A 220 3.07 28.54 23.20
N VAL A 221 3.97 29.31 22.57
CA VAL A 221 4.96 30.16 23.28
C VAL A 221 4.30 31.28 24.09
N PRO A 222 3.50 32.20 23.49
CA PRO A 222 2.77 33.21 24.26
C PRO A 222 1.70 32.59 25.18
N GLY A 223 1.10 31.47 24.78
CA GLY A 223 0.17 30.72 25.65
C GLY A 223 0.83 30.20 26.93
N GLY A 224 2.05 29.67 26.86
CA GLY A 224 2.82 29.23 28.02
C GLY A 224 3.19 30.39 28.95
N LEU A 225 3.52 31.56 28.39
CA LEU A 225 3.74 32.78 29.18
C LEU A 225 2.46 33.23 29.89
N PHE A 226 1.32 33.26 29.20
CA PHE A 226 0.04 33.65 29.79
C PHE A 226 -0.40 32.69 30.90
N LEU A 227 -0.27 31.38 30.69
CA LEU A 227 -0.60 30.35 31.68
C LEU A 227 0.29 30.38 32.94
N SER A 228 1.42 31.08 32.91
CA SER A 228 2.30 31.25 34.08
C SER A 228 1.79 32.29 35.08
N PHE A 229 0.90 33.19 34.65
CA PHE A 229 0.39 34.28 35.48
C PHE A 229 -0.37 33.79 36.73
N PRO A 230 -1.28 32.80 36.65
CA PRO A 230 -1.92 32.24 37.84
C PRO A 230 -0.94 31.63 38.85
N PHE A 231 0.12 30.96 38.38
CA PHE A 231 1.15 30.40 39.27
C PHE A 231 1.93 31.50 39.98
N PHE A 232 2.23 32.58 39.27
CA PHE A 232 2.86 33.76 39.87
C PHE A 232 1.99 34.40 40.96
N LEU A 233 0.67 34.51 40.74
CA LEU A 233 -0.27 35.05 41.74
C LEU A 233 -0.31 34.22 43.05
N VAL A 234 0.01 32.93 42.98
CA VAL A 234 0.09 32.02 44.14
C VAL A 234 1.50 31.99 44.74
N GLY A 235 2.41 32.88 44.29
CA GLY A 235 3.77 33.02 44.83
C GLY A 235 4.76 31.96 44.32
N VAL A 236 4.42 31.22 43.26
CA VAL A 236 5.37 30.30 42.63
C VAL A 236 6.47 31.10 41.94
N PRO A 237 7.76 30.76 42.14
CA PRO A 237 8.85 31.42 41.44
C PRO A 237 8.70 31.38 39.92
N ILE A 238 9.12 32.46 39.26
CA ILE A 238 8.91 32.65 37.83
C ILE A 238 9.44 31.48 36.98
N GLY A 239 10.60 30.92 37.29
CA GLY A 239 11.16 29.76 36.56
C GLY A 239 10.29 28.51 36.68
N PHE A 240 9.82 28.18 37.90
CA PHE A 240 8.93 27.03 38.11
C PHE A 240 7.53 27.27 37.52
N ALA A 241 7.01 28.49 37.61
CA ALA A 241 5.74 28.88 37.00
C ALA A 241 5.78 28.70 35.47
N LEU A 242 6.87 29.14 34.82
CA LEU A 242 7.07 28.95 33.39
C LEU A 242 7.22 27.47 33.02
N ALA A 243 8.03 26.70 33.75
CA ALA A 243 8.20 25.26 33.50
C ALA A 243 6.87 24.51 33.60
N ALA A 244 6.08 24.76 34.66
CA ALA A 244 4.76 24.16 34.83
C ALA A 244 3.79 24.54 33.70
N SER A 245 3.84 25.79 33.25
CA SER A 245 2.96 26.30 32.19
C SER A 245 3.29 25.69 30.83
N TYR A 246 4.57 25.64 30.46
CA TYR A 246 5.01 24.97 29.24
C TYR A 246 4.75 23.46 29.27
N GLY A 247 4.94 22.81 30.43
CA GLY A 247 4.56 21.40 30.60
C GLY A 247 3.05 21.18 30.43
N THR A 248 2.23 22.10 30.91
CA THR A 248 0.77 22.06 30.72
C THR A 248 0.39 22.24 29.25
N VAL A 249 0.99 23.22 28.55
CA VAL A 249 0.81 23.39 27.11
C VAL A 249 1.25 22.13 26.36
N ALA A 250 2.39 21.53 26.74
CA ALA A 250 2.89 20.29 26.15
C ALA A 250 1.89 19.15 26.30
N LEU A 251 1.28 18.99 27.49
CA LEU A 251 0.24 18.00 27.74
C LEU A 251 -1.04 18.27 26.93
N ILE A 252 -1.46 19.54 26.82
CA ILE A 252 -2.62 19.93 26.00
C ILE A 252 -2.35 19.65 24.51
N VAL A 253 -1.19 20.04 24.00
CA VAL A 253 -0.79 19.81 22.59
C VAL A 253 -0.60 18.32 22.33
N ALA A 254 -0.06 17.56 23.29
CA ALA A 254 0.00 16.09 23.22
C ALA A 254 -1.41 15.47 23.22
N GLY A 255 -2.34 16.06 23.98
CA GLY A 255 -3.76 15.72 23.94
C GLY A 255 -4.41 16.04 22.60
N LEU A 256 -4.15 17.22 22.01
CA LEU A 256 -4.63 17.59 20.68
C LEU A 256 -3.97 16.77 19.56
N ALA A 257 -2.74 16.30 19.78
CA ALA A 257 -2.06 15.37 18.89
C ALA A 257 -2.82 14.04 18.73
N PHE A 258 -3.82 13.79 19.58
CA PHE A 258 -4.82 12.75 19.38
C PHE A 258 -5.62 12.93 18.08
N PHE A 259 -6.06 14.17 17.80
CA PHE A 259 -6.85 14.48 16.61
C PHE A 259 -5.96 14.80 15.41
N VAL A 260 -4.76 15.31 15.67
CA VAL A 260 -3.82 15.77 14.63
C VAL A 260 -2.41 15.21 14.93
N PRO A 261 -2.05 14.02 14.42
CA PRO A 261 -0.80 13.33 14.77
C PRO A 261 0.48 14.15 14.59
N LYS A 262 0.49 15.15 13.69
CA LYS A 262 1.63 16.05 13.48
C LYS A 262 1.92 16.97 14.68
N LEU A 263 0.98 17.13 15.62
CA LEU A 263 1.19 17.89 16.86
C LEU A 263 2.12 17.18 17.86
N LYS A 264 2.53 15.93 17.62
CA LYS A 264 3.53 15.23 18.45
C LYS A 264 4.85 15.99 18.53
N VAL A 265 5.30 16.58 17.42
CA VAL A 265 6.54 17.36 17.36
C VAL A 265 6.46 18.63 18.23
N PRO A 266 5.48 19.54 18.05
CA PRO A 266 5.37 20.71 18.92
C PRO A 266 5.12 20.34 20.38
N ALA A 267 4.37 19.28 20.69
CA ALA A 267 4.26 18.78 22.06
C ALA A 267 5.63 18.43 22.67
N GLY A 268 6.47 17.70 21.92
CA GLY A 268 7.84 17.38 22.33
C GLY A 268 8.71 18.62 22.54
N VAL A 269 8.56 19.65 21.69
CA VAL A 269 9.26 20.93 21.85
C VAL A 269 8.87 21.63 23.16
N PHE A 270 7.57 21.68 23.49
CA PHE A 270 7.12 22.30 24.73
C PHE A 270 7.54 21.52 25.98
N PHE A 271 7.58 20.18 25.92
CA PHE A 271 8.22 19.38 26.97
C PHE A 271 9.68 19.79 27.11
N GLY A 272 10.48 19.75 26.05
CA GLY A 272 11.89 20.14 26.10
C GLY A 272 12.14 21.55 26.64
N LEU A 273 11.28 22.52 26.33
CA LEU A 273 11.34 23.88 26.89
C LEU A 273 11.03 23.89 28.40
N ALA A 274 9.99 23.16 28.83
CA ALA A 274 9.64 23.03 30.24
C ALA A 274 10.80 22.43 31.04
N GLY A 275 11.41 21.35 30.54
CA GLY A 275 12.57 20.71 31.15
C GLY A 275 13.77 21.63 31.22
N LEU A 276 14.11 22.32 30.13
CA LEU A 276 15.24 23.25 30.12
C LEU A 276 15.07 24.36 31.17
N ILE A 277 13.88 24.96 31.27
CA ILE A 277 13.58 25.99 32.27
C ILE A 277 13.67 25.42 33.69
N LEU A 278 13.14 24.21 33.90
CA LEU A 278 13.19 23.53 35.18
C LEU A 278 14.64 23.25 35.62
N ILE A 279 15.50 22.84 34.68
CA ILE A 279 16.93 22.61 34.93
C ILE A 279 17.62 23.90 35.36
N ILE A 280 17.40 25.00 34.64
CA ILE A 280 18.00 26.30 34.95
C ILE A 280 17.57 26.78 36.34
N GLU A 281 16.28 26.71 36.66
CA GLU A 281 15.74 27.22 37.92
C GLU A 281 16.15 26.33 39.11
N ALA A 282 16.09 25.01 38.95
CA ALA A 282 16.53 24.08 39.99
C ALA A 282 18.03 24.21 40.27
N ASN A 283 18.85 24.38 39.24
CA ASN A 283 20.30 24.60 39.42
C ASN A 283 20.60 25.92 40.14
N ARG A 284 19.85 26.98 39.86
CA ARG A 284 20.00 28.28 40.54
C ARG A 284 19.69 28.21 42.04
N ARG A 285 18.75 27.35 42.45
CA ARG A 285 18.23 27.31 43.82
C ARG A 285 18.84 26.26 44.70
N LEU A 286 19.21 25.11 44.13
CA LEU A 286 19.64 23.96 44.93
C LEU A 286 21.16 23.91 45.15
N GLU A 287 21.93 24.83 44.55
CA GLU A 287 23.42 24.82 44.54
C GLU A 287 24.01 23.42 44.26
N THR A 288 23.23 22.59 43.57
CA THR A 288 23.52 21.18 43.36
C THR A 288 24.28 21.03 42.05
N ASN A 289 24.97 19.89 41.87
CA ASN A 289 25.61 19.56 40.61
C ASN A 289 24.60 19.63 39.45
N PHE A 290 24.84 20.54 38.50
CA PHE A 290 24.02 20.75 37.30
C PHE A 290 23.71 19.46 36.55
N VAL A 291 24.65 18.50 36.54
CA VAL A 291 24.46 17.19 35.90
C VAL A 291 23.36 16.41 36.61
N LEU A 292 23.34 16.38 37.94
CA LEU A 292 22.33 15.66 38.72
C LEU A 292 20.93 16.25 38.47
N VAL A 293 20.82 17.59 38.48
CA VAL A 293 19.57 18.30 38.21
C VAL A 293 19.08 18.02 36.78
N THR A 294 19.98 18.10 35.79
CA THR A 294 19.68 17.80 34.38
C THR A 294 19.18 16.37 34.19
N THR A 295 19.89 15.39 34.76
CA THR A 295 19.50 13.99 34.71
C THR A 295 18.14 13.74 35.36
N ALA A 296 17.89 14.33 36.54
CA ALA A 296 16.61 14.17 37.24
C ALA A 296 15.44 14.75 36.44
N VAL A 297 15.60 15.91 35.82
CA VAL A 297 14.55 16.54 35.01
C VAL A 297 14.26 15.71 33.75
N ILE A 298 15.28 15.28 33.01
CA ILE A 298 15.09 14.45 31.82
C ILE A 298 14.40 13.12 32.17
N ALA A 299 14.80 12.49 33.28
CA ALA A 299 14.16 11.27 33.76
C ALA A 299 12.68 11.49 34.10
N LEU A 300 12.35 12.63 34.73
CA LEU A 300 10.97 13.00 35.05
C LEU A 300 10.14 13.21 33.77
N GLU A 301 10.67 13.93 32.78
CA GLU A 301 9.98 14.15 31.50
C GLU A 301 9.74 12.85 30.75
N ALA A 302 10.75 11.99 30.67
CA ALA A 302 10.61 10.67 30.07
C ALA A 302 9.53 9.83 30.78
N ALA A 303 9.51 9.85 32.11
CA ALA A 303 8.49 9.17 32.90
C ALA A 303 7.08 9.72 32.63
N VAL A 304 6.92 11.05 32.52
CA VAL A 304 5.64 11.69 32.17
C VAL A 304 5.18 11.29 30.77
N VAL A 305 6.07 11.32 29.77
CA VAL A 305 5.74 10.93 28.39
C VAL A 305 5.36 9.45 28.32
N VAL A 306 6.08 8.58 29.03
CA VAL A 306 5.78 7.13 29.10
C VAL A 306 4.44 6.90 29.80
N ALA A 307 4.21 7.55 30.95
CA ALA A 307 2.94 7.45 31.68
C ALA A 307 1.77 7.96 30.83
N TRP A 308 1.94 9.10 30.17
CA TRP A 308 0.94 9.67 29.25
C TRP A 308 0.64 8.70 28.10
N ARG A 309 1.68 8.14 27.45
CA ARG A 309 1.52 7.16 26.38
C ARG A 309 0.82 5.88 26.85
N ALA A 310 1.12 5.42 28.08
CA ALA A 310 0.48 4.25 28.68
C ALA A 310 -1.00 4.50 29.01
N VAL A 311 -1.34 5.67 29.56
CA VAL A 311 -2.73 6.10 29.77
C VAL A 311 -3.44 6.23 28.43
N TRP A 312 -2.82 6.87 27.45
CA TRP A 312 -3.38 7.11 26.12
C TRP A 312 -3.75 5.81 25.40
N ARG A 313 -2.87 4.80 25.41
CA ARG A 313 -3.14 3.48 24.83
C ARG A 313 -4.32 2.75 25.48
N ARG A 314 -4.73 3.17 26.69
CA ARG A 314 -5.85 2.57 27.43
C ARG A 314 -7.15 3.38 27.32
N LEU A 315 -7.11 4.59 26.79
CA LEU A 315 -8.31 5.40 26.62
C LEU A 315 -9.18 4.83 25.48
N PRO A 316 -10.51 4.73 25.67
CA PRO A 316 -11.41 4.37 24.59
C PRO A 316 -11.45 5.48 23.54
N ALA A 317 -11.53 5.10 22.27
CA ALA A 317 -11.70 6.04 21.18
C ALA A 317 -13.05 6.78 21.31
N PRO A 318 -13.06 8.12 21.18
CA PRO A 318 -14.29 8.88 21.20
C PRO A 318 -15.15 8.46 20.01
N ARG A 319 -16.40 8.12 20.29
CA ARG A 319 -17.42 7.80 19.29
C ARG A 319 -17.68 9.03 18.43
N ARG A 320 -17.23 9.05 17.18
CA ARG A 320 -17.41 10.18 16.25
C ARG A 320 -18.72 10.06 15.46
N LEU A 321 -19.83 9.93 16.19
CA LEU A 321 -21.15 9.65 15.64
C LEU A 321 -21.92 10.90 15.18
N GLY A 322 -21.55 12.08 15.70
CA GLY A 322 -22.30 13.31 15.47
C GLY A 322 -22.40 13.75 14.01
N GLY A 323 -21.40 13.46 13.18
CA GLY A 323 -21.40 13.80 11.76
C GLY A 323 -22.53 13.12 10.99
N ARG A 324 -22.68 11.79 11.16
CA ARG A 324 -23.74 11.01 10.48
C ARG A 324 -25.12 11.34 11.00
N GLN A 325 -25.25 11.55 12.32
CA GLN A 325 -26.52 12.00 12.90
C GLN A 325 -26.95 13.36 12.36
N SER A 326 -26.00 14.28 12.17
CA SER A 326 -26.24 15.59 11.54
C SER A 326 -26.70 15.44 10.09
N LEU A 327 -26.03 14.60 9.30
CA LEU A 327 -26.42 14.31 7.92
C LEU A 327 -27.82 13.68 7.85
N ALA A 328 -28.14 12.75 8.73
CA ALA A 328 -29.46 12.13 8.80
C ALA A 328 -30.57 13.16 9.02
N ARG A 329 -30.38 14.09 9.97
CA ARG A 329 -31.32 15.19 10.20
C ARG A 329 -31.41 16.14 9.00
N GLN A 330 -30.28 16.44 8.36
CA GLN A 330 -30.21 17.38 7.24
C GLN A 330 -30.91 16.86 5.97
N TYR A 331 -30.73 15.57 5.66
CA TYR A 331 -31.22 14.96 4.41
C TYR A 331 -32.47 14.08 4.61
N GLY A 332 -32.98 13.96 5.84
CA GLY A 332 -34.10 13.07 6.17
C GLY A 332 -33.75 11.58 6.09
N TRP A 333 -32.48 11.22 6.21
CA TRP A 333 -32.02 9.82 6.20
C TRP A 333 -32.20 9.17 7.57
N ARG A 334 -32.16 7.82 7.61
CA ARG A 334 -32.27 7.07 8.86
C ARG A 334 -30.90 6.88 9.50
N TYR A 335 -30.80 7.15 10.80
CA TYR A 335 -29.59 6.95 11.59
C TYR A 335 -29.87 6.08 12.81
N GLU A 336 -29.01 5.11 13.04
CA GLU A 336 -29.02 4.21 14.19
C GLU A 336 -27.62 4.15 14.80
N ASP A 337 -27.52 4.27 16.13
CA ASP A 337 -26.22 4.20 16.83
C ASP A 337 -25.52 2.87 16.57
N THR A 338 -26.30 1.78 16.50
CA THR A 338 -25.85 0.44 16.14
C THR A 338 -26.97 -0.30 15.41
N ALA A 339 -26.66 -1.01 14.33
CA ALA A 339 -27.62 -1.88 13.64
C ALA A 339 -26.94 -3.15 13.11
N GLN A 340 -27.71 -4.23 12.92
CA GLN A 340 -27.24 -5.40 12.20
C GLN A 340 -27.32 -5.12 10.69
N VAL A 341 -26.18 -5.24 10.01
CA VAL A 341 -26.06 -5.05 8.56
C VAL A 341 -25.77 -6.41 7.92
N PRO A 342 -26.40 -6.75 6.78
CA PRO A 342 -26.11 -8.01 6.09
C PRO A 342 -24.65 -8.07 5.64
N VAL A 343 -24.11 -9.29 5.68
CA VAL A 343 -22.80 -9.63 5.11
C VAL A 343 -23.07 -10.37 3.81
N ALA A 344 -22.66 -9.78 2.68
CA ALA A 344 -23.04 -10.26 1.36
C ALA A 344 -22.49 -11.65 1.02
N GLY A 345 -21.35 -12.04 1.58
CA GLY A 345 -20.77 -13.36 1.40
C GLY A 345 -19.36 -13.49 1.98
N LEU A 346 -18.62 -14.50 1.51
CA LEU A 346 -17.30 -14.87 2.02
C LEU A 346 -16.23 -13.81 1.76
N ARG A 347 -16.24 -13.14 0.60
CA ARG A 347 -15.28 -12.08 0.28
C ARG A 347 -15.51 -10.85 1.15
N THR A 348 -16.76 -10.53 1.43
CA THR A 348 -17.15 -9.48 2.36
C THR A 348 -16.64 -9.81 3.76
N MET A 349 -16.81 -11.05 4.22
CA MET A 349 -16.27 -11.48 5.52
C MET A 349 -14.75 -11.32 5.63
N SER A 350 -13.99 -11.65 4.58
CA SER A 350 -12.53 -11.52 4.60
C SER A 350 -12.05 -10.07 4.56
N LYS A 351 -12.83 -9.16 3.97
CA LYS A 351 -12.47 -7.74 3.84
C LYS A 351 -12.93 -6.89 5.02
N LEU A 352 -13.98 -7.30 5.72
CA LEU A 352 -14.50 -6.57 6.86
C LEU A 352 -13.76 -6.91 8.16
N ILE A 353 -13.35 -5.87 8.89
CA ILE A 353 -12.64 -6.01 10.16
C ILE A 353 -13.50 -6.77 11.18
N GLY A 354 -12.93 -7.82 11.77
CA GLY A 354 -13.49 -8.54 12.91
C GLY A 354 -14.77 -9.30 12.57
N VAL A 355 -14.91 -9.79 11.34
CA VAL A 355 -16.06 -10.59 10.92
C VAL A 355 -15.70 -12.08 10.91
N PRO A 356 -16.38 -12.92 11.71
CA PRO A 356 -16.12 -14.36 11.72
C PRO A 356 -16.60 -15.03 10.44
N THR A 357 -15.91 -16.10 10.03
CA THR A 357 -16.30 -16.93 8.89
C THR A 357 -17.69 -17.53 9.13
N GLY A 358 -18.59 -17.37 8.15
CA GLY A 358 -19.99 -17.81 8.24
C GLY A 358 -20.97 -16.79 8.82
N ALA A 359 -20.52 -15.59 9.22
CA ALA A 359 -21.42 -14.52 9.64
C ALA A 359 -22.34 -14.08 8.50
N ARG A 360 -23.66 -14.09 8.75
CA ARG A 360 -24.67 -13.56 7.81
C ARG A 360 -24.98 -12.08 8.05
N THR A 361 -24.72 -11.61 9.25
CA THR A 361 -24.91 -10.21 9.65
C THR A 361 -23.74 -9.78 10.51
N VAL A 362 -23.48 -8.47 10.50
CA VAL A 362 -22.46 -7.83 11.33
C VAL A 362 -23.06 -6.61 12.01
N THR A 363 -22.60 -6.32 13.23
CA THR A 363 -23.03 -5.10 13.93
C THR A 363 -22.22 -3.91 13.42
N GLY A 364 -22.87 -2.97 12.75
CA GLY A 364 -22.28 -1.68 12.38
C GLY A 364 -22.50 -0.65 13.48
N GLU A 365 -21.51 0.22 13.72
CA GLU A 365 -21.65 1.42 14.55
C GLU A 365 -21.96 2.65 13.68
N GLY A 366 -22.81 3.55 14.17
CA GLY A 366 -23.20 4.76 13.46
C GLY A 366 -23.78 4.50 12.08
N VAL A 367 -24.75 3.60 12.02
CA VAL A 367 -25.36 3.14 10.77
C VAL A 367 -26.23 4.26 10.20
N LEU A 368 -25.89 4.72 9.01
CA LEU A 368 -26.61 5.72 8.24
C LEU A 368 -27.19 5.03 7.00
N VAL A 369 -28.52 4.93 6.92
CA VAL A 369 -29.22 4.44 5.74
C VAL A 369 -29.72 5.65 4.96
N ALA A 370 -29.01 5.95 3.88
CA ALA A 370 -29.29 7.08 3.01
C ALA A 370 -29.95 6.61 1.72
N THR A 371 -30.86 7.41 1.16
CA THR A 371 -31.44 7.16 -0.17
C THR A 371 -31.03 8.29 -1.09
N ALA A 372 -30.43 7.95 -2.23
CA ALA A 372 -30.04 8.88 -3.29
C ALA A 372 -30.26 8.19 -4.64
N HIS A 373 -30.68 8.94 -5.66
CA HIS A 373 -31.02 8.40 -6.99
C HIS A 373 -32.00 7.20 -6.96
N GLY A 374 -32.87 7.13 -5.94
CA GLY A 374 -33.82 6.03 -5.76
C GLY A 374 -33.22 4.72 -5.24
N VAL A 375 -31.94 4.70 -4.86
CA VAL A 375 -31.24 3.53 -4.31
C VAL A 375 -30.79 3.81 -2.88
N GLU A 376 -30.92 2.81 -2.01
CA GLU A 376 -30.42 2.90 -0.63
C GLU A 376 -28.90 2.67 -0.57
N CYS A 377 -28.22 3.37 0.31
CA CYS A 377 -26.82 3.18 0.64
C CYS A 377 -26.68 3.15 2.15
N THR A 378 -26.18 2.03 2.68
CA THR A 378 -25.94 1.86 4.11
C THR A 378 -24.46 2.14 4.40
N VAL A 379 -24.19 3.14 5.23
CA VAL A 379 -22.84 3.52 5.67
C VAL A 379 -22.70 3.23 7.15
N TYR A 380 -21.67 2.49 7.55
CA TYR A 380 -21.47 2.10 8.94
C TYR A 380 -19.99 1.91 9.27
N ASP A 381 -19.65 2.01 10.55
CA ASP A 381 -18.29 1.73 11.03
C ASP A 381 -18.19 0.31 11.56
N ARG A 382 -17.08 -0.34 11.22
CA ARG A 382 -16.66 -1.63 11.75
C ARG A 382 -15.46 -1.45 12.66
N VAL A 383 -15.63 -1.99 13.87
CA VAL A 383 -14.62 -2.06 14.92
C VAL A 383 -14.65 -3.46 15.52
N ARG A 384 -13.47 -4.00 15.86
CA ARG A 384 -13.33 -5.36 16.43
C ARG A 384 -13.92 -5.48 17.84
N ARG A 385 -13.73 -4.42 18.60
CA ARG A 385 -14.09 -4.26 20.02
C ARG A 385 -14.40 -2.79 20.26
N ARG A 386 -14.70 -2.42 21.51
CA ARG A 386 -14.73 -1.01 21.92
C ARG A 386 -13.41 -0.37 21.48
N PRO A 387 -13.42 0.52 20.49
CA PRO A 387 -12.21 0.89 19.78
C PRO A 387 -11.25 1.55 20.77
N LEU A 388 -10.00 1.08 20.81
CA LEU A 388 -8.91 1.84 21.42
C LEU A 388 -8.51 2.97 20.47
N MET A 389 -7.82 3.99 20.98
CA MET A 389 -7.33 5.11 20.16
C MET A 389 -6.47 4.69 18.97
N THR A 390 -5.84 3.53 19.04
CA THR A 390 -4.97 2.97 18.00
C THR A 390 -5.66 1.97 17.09
N ASP A 391 -6.88 1.54 17.42
CA ASP A 391 -7.58 0.53 16.64
C ASP A 391 -8.04 1.18 15.32
N PRO A 392 -7.78 0.55 14.17
CA PRO A 392 -8.27 1.04 12.89
C PRO A 392 -9.80 0.97 12.88
N ILE A 393 -10.44 2.08 12.48
CA ILE A 393 -11.85 2.12 12.16
C ILE A 393 -11.98 1.88 10.66
N GLN A 394 -12.84 0.95 10.27
CA GLN A 394 -13.18 0.74 8.86
C GLN A 394 -14.59 1.29 8.63
N THR A 395 -14.69 2.34 7.82
CA THR A 395 -16.00 2.78 7.31
C THR A 395 -16.36 1.88 6.14
N VAL A 396 -17.58 1.37 6.12
CA VAL A 396 -18.10 0.45 5.11
C VAL A 396 -19.32 1.06 4.45
N TRP A 397 -19.40 0.97 3.13
CA TRP A 397 -20.56 1.34 2.34
C TRP A 397 -21.12 0.08 1.69
N SER A 398 -22.44 -0.08 1.78
CA SER A 398 -23.17 -1.19 1.16
C SER A 398 -24.32 -0.63 0.34
N VAL A 399 -24.32 -0.94 -0.95
CA VAL A 399 -25.36 -0.53 -1.90
C VAL A 399 -25.97 -1.79 -2.53
N PRO A 400 -27.28 -2.03 -2.37
CA PRO A 400 -27.95 -3.15 -3.01
C PRO A 400 -28.00 -2.92 -4.52
N LEU A 401 -27.67 -3.96 -5.27
CA LEU A 401 -27.74 -4.05 -6.71
C LEU A 401 -29.10 -4.59 -7.14
N PRO A 402 -29.61 -4.20 -8.32
CA PRO A 402 -30.92 -4.66 -8.80
C PRO A 402 -30.96 -6.16 -9.12
N VAL A 403 -29.80 -6.76 -9.43
CA VAL A 403 -29.62 -8.18 -9.73
C VAL A 403 -28.32 -8.69 -9.09
N PRO A 404 -28.24 -9.99 -8.74
CA PRO A 404 -26.99 -10.57 -8.26
C PRO A 404 -25.96 -10.64 -9.39
N VAL A 405 -24.71 -10.34 -9.06
CA VAL A 405 -23.58 -10.33 -10.00
C VAL A 405 -22.50 -11.29 -9.47
N PRO A 406 -21.75 -11.98 -10.34
CA PRO A 406 -20.59 -12.76 -9.91
C PRO A 406 -19.66 -11.93 -9.00
N PRO A 407 -18.97 -12.56 -8.05
CA PRO A 407 -18.10 -11.84 -7.14
C PRO A 407 -16.92 -11.24 -7.90
N VAL A 408 -16.68 -9.94 -7.72
CA VAL A 408 -15.65 -9.18 -8.43
C VAL A 408 -14.94 -8.24 -7.47
N THR A 409 -13.63 -8.11 -7.57
CA THR A 409 -12.80 -7.17 -6.79
C THR A 409 -12.14 -6.14 -7.68
N LEU A 410 -11.82 -4.97 -7.12
CA LEU A 410 -11.04 -3.96 -7.84
C LEU A 410 -9.73 -4.54 -8.38
N THR A 411 -9.05 -5.42 -7.65
CA THR A 411 -7.80 -6.05 -8.11
C THR A 411 -8.01 -6.89 -9.38
N GLU A 412 -9.14 -7.61 -9.47
CA GLU A 412 -9.53 -8.37 -10.68
C GLU A 412 -9.90 -7.45 -11.86
N LEU A 413 -10.26 -6.19 -11.60
CA LEU A 413 -10.69 -5.21 -12.60
C LEU A 413 -9.59 -4.26 -13.05
N ALA A 414 -8.68 -3.90 -12.14
CA ALA A 414 -7.72 -2.82 -12.32
C ALA A 414 -6.42 -3.31 -12.97
N LEU A 415 -5.97 -4.55 -12.74
CA LEU A 415 -4.64 -4.99 -13.16
C LEU A 415 -4.56 -6.51 -13.37
N PRO A 416 -4.82 -7.02 -14.58
CA PRO A 416 -4.29 -8.31 -14.97
C PRO A 416 -2.78 -8.21 -15.09
N GLY A 417 -2.04 -8.87 -14.19
CA GLY A 417 -0.59 -9.01 -14.31
C GLY A 417 0.27 -8.10 -13.46
N ILE A 418 -0.25 -7.49 -12.39
CA ILE A 418 0.58 -7.01 -11.28
C ILE A 418 -0.07 -7.46 -9.98
N SER A 419 0.26 -8.68 -9.55
CA SER A 419 0.05 -9.07 -8.16
C SER A 419 1.36 -8.80 -7.43
N LEU A 420 1.32 -8.02 -6.36
CA LEU A 420 2.39 -8.14 -5.36
C LEU A 420 2.28 -9.58 -4.84
N ASP A 421 3.31 -10.39 -5.09
CA ASP A 421 3.36 -11.65 -4.40
C ASP A 421 3.58 -11.38 -2.90
N TRP A 422 3.47 -12.42 -2.11
CA TRP A 422 3.63 -12.32 -0.66
C TRP A 422 5.02 -11.87 -0.21
N ARG A 423 6.01 -11.70 -1.10
CA ARG A 423 7.33 -11.10 -0.82
C ARG A 423 7.36 -9.60 -1.07
N GLY A 424 6.27 -9.02 -1.60
CA GLY A 424 6.27 -7.64 -2.09
C GLY A 424 6.99 -7.50 -3.43
N ASP A 425 7.37 -8.61 -4.07
CA ASP A 425 7.87 -8.61 -5.43
C ASP A 425 6.68 -8.46 -6.38
N VAL A 426 6.83 -7.59 -7.38
CA VAL A 426 5.86 -7.47 -8.47
C VAL A 426 5.91 -8.76 -9.28
N ARG A 427 4.99 -9.69 -9.00
CA ARG A 427 4.74 -10.81 -9.90
C ARG A 427 3.82 -10.34 -11.00
N ILE A 428 4.40 -10.29 -12.18
CA ILE A 428 3.64 -10.23 -13.42
C ILE A 428 3.03 -11.61 -13.64
N SER A 429 1.86 -11.87 -13.05
CA SER A 429 1.04 -13.02 -13.47
C SER A 429 0.66 -12.82 -14.95
N GLU A 430 0.49 -13.90 -15.70
CA GLU A 430 0.01 -13.79 -17.10
C GLU A 430 -1.22 -12.87 -17.14
N PRO A 431 -1.25 -11.86 -18.04
CA PRO A 431 -2.34 -10.90 -18.10
C PRO A 431 -3.62 -11.67 -18.46
N VAL A 432 -4.50 -11.85 -17.48
CA VAL A 432 -5.85 -12.37 -17.73
C VAL A 432 -6.55 -11.35 -18.64
N PRO A 433 -6.95 -11.72 -19.87
CA PRO A 433 -7.52 -10.76 -20.79
C PRO A 433 -8.79 -10.16 -20.16
N PRO A 434 -8.95 -8.81 -20.23
CA PRO A 434 -10.07 -8.16 -19.57
C PRO A 434 -11.38 -8.67 -20.14
N THR A 435 -12.22 -9.21 -19.26
CA THR A 435 -13.54 -9.71 -19.61
C THR A 435 -14.40 -8.56 -20.13
N ARG A 436 -15.47 -8.85 -20.88
CA ARG A 436 -16.43 -7.82 -21.29
C ARG A 436 -17.01 -7.11 -20.06
N GLY A 437 -17.26 -7.85 -18.98
CA GLY A 437 -17.75 -7.33 -17.71
C GLY A 437 -16.77 -6.37 -17.05
N ALA A 438 -15.49 -6.71 -17.05
CA ALA A 438 -14.44 -5.84 -16.55
C ALA A 438 -14.38 -4.51 -17.31
N ARG A 439 -14.56 -4.53 -18.64
CA ARG A 439 -14.59 -3.29 -19.45
C ARG A 439 -15.81 -2.42 -19.18
N ILE A 440 -16.99 -3.03 -19.06
CA ILE A 440 -18.24 -2.30 -18.74
C ILE A 440 -18.10 -1.63 -17.38
N LEU A 441 -17.66 -2.39 -16.38
CA LEU A 441 -17.51 -1.90 -15.02
C LEU A 441 -16.35 -0.90 -14.91
N GLY A 442 -15.23 -1.16 -15.59
CA GLY A 442 -14.08 -0.26 -15.70
C GLY A 442 -14.48 1.11 -16.23
N ARG A 443 -15.25 1.20 -17.33
CA ARG A 443 -15.75 2.50 -17.83
C ARG A 443 -16.66 3.23 -16.84
N ALA A 444 -17.48 2.48 -16.10
CA ALA A 444 -18.35 3.05 -15.08
C ALA A 444 -17.55 3.58 -13.87
N VAL A 445 -16.40 2.96 -13.59
CA VAL A 445 -15.47 3.29 -12.49
C VAL A 445 -14.42 4.33 -12.90
N ASP A 446 -13.96 4.39 -14.16
CA ASP A 446 -12.96 5.35 -14.64
C ASP A 446 -13.52 6.78 -14.71
N ALA A 447 -14.85 6.91 -14.72
CA ALA A 447 -15.53 8.18 -14.49
C ALA A 447 -15.33 8.73 -13.05
N ILE A 448 -14.54 8.06 -12.19
CA ILE A 448 -14.22 8.47 -10.82
C ILE A 448 -12.94 9.33 -10.78
N PRO A 449 -13.03 10.64 -10.55
CA PRO A 449 -11.89 11.44 -10.15
C PRO A 449 -11.68 11.26 -8.65
N VAL A 450 -10.93 10.24 -8.21
CA VAL A 450 -10.60 10.09 -6.78
C VAL A 450 -9.13 9.71 -6.62
N ALA A 451 -8.40 10.61 -5.95
CA ALA A 451 -6.96 10.52 -5.66
C ALA A 451 -6.60 9.42 -4.62
N GLU A 452 -7.57 8.65 -4.13
CA GLU A 452 -7.39 7.58 -3.15
C GLU A 452 -8.44 6.50 -3.43
N HIS A 453 -8.07 5.44 -4.15
CA HIS A 453 -9.01 4.36 -4.50
C HIS A 453 -9.36 3.54 -3.24
N PRO A 454 -10.59 3.66 -2.70
CA PRO A 454 -11.01 2.83 -1.58
C PRO A 454 -11.08 1.37 -2.03
N GLU A 455 -10.96 0.45 -1.08
CA GLU A 455 -11.11 -0.97 -1.39
C GLU A 455 -12.58 -1.24 -1.70
N TRP A 456 -12.90 -1.72 -2.91
CA TRP A 456 -14.26 -2.06 -3.28
C TRP A 456 -14.35 -3.43 -3.93
N TRP A 457 -15.53 -4.02 -3.81
CA TRP A 457 -15.86 -5.33 -4.35
C TRP A 457 -17.36 -5.46 -4.54
N ILE A 458 -17.74 -6.43 -5.35
CA ILE A 458 -19.13 -6.84 -5.57
C ILE A 458 -19.24 -8.28 -5.07
N GLU A 459 -20.29 -8.57 -4.32
CA GLU A 459 -20.61 -9.92 -3.92
C GLU A 459 -22.12 -10.08 -3.77
N ASP A 460 -22.66 -11.15 -4.36
CA ASP A 460 -24.11 -11.39 -4.45
C ASP A 460 -24.85 -10.16 -5.00
N ARG A 461 -25.71 -9.53 -4.21
CA ARG A 461 -26.51 -8.35 -4.59
C ARG A 461 -25.96 -7.05 -4.00
N TYR A 462 -24.69 -6.99 -3.62
CA TYR A 462 -24.15 -5.81 -2.97
C TYR A 462 -22.88 -5.30 -3.66
N LEU A 463 -22.88 -4.00 -3.95
CA LEU A 463 -21.67 -3.23 -4.17
C LEU A 463 -21.18 -2.73 -2.81
N MET A 464 -19.97 -3.15 -2.45
CA MET A 464 -19.34 -2.88 -1.17
C MET A 464 -18.11 -2.01 -1.37
N VAL A 465 -17.92 -1.07 -0.45
CA VAL A 465 -16.69 -0.26 -0.35
C VAL A 465 -16.24 -0.29 1.11
N ALA A 466 -14.94 -0.27 1.34
CA ALA A 466 -14.34 -0.07 2.65
C ALA A 466 -13.17 0.92 2.58
N GLU A 467 -13.08 1.78 3.59
CA GLU A 467 -12.02 2.77 3.77
C GLU A 467 -11.57 2.68 5.21
N TYR A 468 -10.26 2.75 5.41
CA TYR A 468 -9.67 2.79 6.73
C TYR A 468 -9.53 4.24 7.17
N GLY A 469 -9.94 4.54 8.40
CA GLY A 469 -9.85 5.86 8.99
C GLY A 469 -11.20 6.56 9.16
N VAL A 470 -11.13 7.85 9.47
CA VAL A 470 -12.31 8.66 9.75
C VAL A 470 -12.73 9.39 8.48
N THR A 471 -13.87 9.00 7.93
CA THR A 471 -14.44 9.67 6.76
C THR A 471 -15.12 10.98 7.15
N SER A 472 -14.79 12.08 6.46
CA SER A 472 -15.43 13.38 6.68
C SER A 472 -16.90 13.37 6.22
N THR A 473 -17.75 14.24 6.78
CA THR A 473 -19.16 14.34 6.36
C THR A 473 -19.32 14.68 4.87
N LYS A 474 -18.44 15.54 4.33
CA LYS A 474 -18.39 15.87 2.90
C LYS A 474 -18.04 14.64 2.05
N THR A 475 -17.10 13.82 2.52
CA THR A 475 -16.73 12.57 1.84
C THR A 475 -17.88 11.56 1.89
N ILE A 476 -18.60 11.46 3.02
CA ILE A 476 -19.76 10.57 3.16
C ILE A 476 -20.86 10.93 2.13
N THR A 477 -21.27 12.19 2.05
CA THR A 477 -22.32 12.59 1.10
C THR A 477 -21.90 12.41 -0.35
N GLY A 478 -20.67 12.81 -0.69
CA GLY A 478 -20.12 12.60 -2.03
C GLY A 478 -20.03 11.12 -2.42
N ARG A 479 -19.65 10.24 -1.47
CA ARG A 479 -19.57 8.79 -1.69
C ARG A 479 -20.95 8.15 -1.84
N ILE A 480 -21.95 8.56 -1.05
CA ILE A 480 -23.34 8.08 -1.17
C ILE A 480 -23.90 8.45 -2.56
N ASP A 481 -23.82 9.72 -2.95
CA ASP A 481 -24.26 10.22 -4.25
C ASP A 481 -23.57 9.48 -5.40
N TYR A 482 -22.26 9.25 -5.27
CA TYR A 482 -21.49 8.49 -6.25
C TYR A 482 -21.94 7.02 -6.37
N LEU A 483 -21.95 6.26 -5.26
CA LEU A 483 -22.21 4.82 -5.30
C LEU A 483 -23.65 4.51 -5.74
N THR A 484 -24.61 5.35 -5.34
CA THR A 484 -26.00 5.22 -5.77
C THR A 484 -26.17 5.57 -7.26
N ARG A 485 -25.49 6.61 -7.78
CA ARG A 485 -25.44 6.84 -9.23
C ARG A 485 -24.87 5.64 -9.98
N LEU A 486 -23.73 5.10 -9.53
CA LEU A 486 -23.11 3.92 -10.14
C LEU A 486 -24.09 2.72 -10.15
N ALA A 487 -24.80 2.50 -9.04
CA ALA A 487 -25.81 1.45 -8.93
C ALA A 487 -26.99 1.66 -9.89
N THR A 488 -27.32 2.90 -10.27
CA THR A 488 -28.40 3.17 -11.23
C THR A 488 -27.96 3.23 -12.70
N SER A 489 -26.73 3.67 -12.98
CA SER A 489 -26.26 3.92 -14.35
C SER A 489 -25.57 2.71 -14.99
N THR A 490 -25.10 1.75 -14.19
CA THR A 490 -24.41 0.56 -14.68
C THR A 490 -25.41 -0.49 -15.16
N PRO A 491 -25.19 -1.14 -16.33
CA PRO A 491 -26.10 -2.17 -16.84
C PRO A 491 -25.93 -3.51 -16.09
N TRP A 492 -26.35 -3.56 -14.82
CA TRP A 492 -26.14 -4.72 -13.95
C TRP A 492 -26.75 -6.02 -14.47
N THR A 493 -27.83 -5.94 -15.25
CA THR A 493 -28.44 -7.11 -15.90
C THR A 493 -27.51 -7.75 -16.92
N GLU A 494 -26.67 -6.96 -17.61
CA GLU A 494 -25.64 -7.47 -18.51
C GLU A 494 -24.47 -8.05 -17.71
N LEU A 495 -24.07 -7.40 -16.61
CA LEU A 495 -23.03 -7.90 -15.72
C LEU A 495 -23.46 -9.15 -14.92
N ALA A 496 -24.76 -9.43 -14.79
CA ALA A 496 -25.22 -10.64 -14.13
C ALA A 496 -24.95 -11.91 -14.95
N ASP A 497 -24.75 -11.78 -16.28
CA ASP A 497 -24.43 -12.90 -17.15
C ASP A 497 -22.99 -13.40 -16.93
N PRO A 498 -22.78 -14.64 -16.44
CA PRO A 498 -21.44 -15.19 -16.27
C PRO A 498 -20.61 -15.22 -17.56
N ALA A 499 -21.26 -15.27 -18.75
CA ALA A 499 -20.57 -15.26 -20.04
C ALA A 499 -19.82 -13.94 -20.29
N VAL A 500 -20.33 -12.83 -19.74
CA VAL A 500 -19.69 -11.51 -19.83
C VAL A 500 -18.40 -11.45 -19.01
N TRP A 501 -18.25 -12.34 -18.02
CA TRP A 501 -17.04 -12.52 -17.20
C TRP A 501 -16.13 -13.63 -17.67
N GLN A 502 -16.46 -14.34 -18.76
CA GLN A 502 -15.48 -15.20 -19.38
C GLN A 502 -14.38 -14.33 -19.97
N PRO A 503 -13.09 -14.75 -19.86
CA PRO A 503 -12.02 -14.10 -20.57
C PRO A 503 -12.46 -14.03 -22.03
N VAL A 504 -12.47 -12.83 -22.60
CA VAL A 504 -12.60 -12.74 -24.05
C VAL A 504 -11.35 -13.45 -24.54
N GLU A 505 -11.51 -14.61 -25.20
CA GLU A 505 -10.37 -15.27 -25.84
C GLU A 505 -9.65 -14.16 -26.60
N PRO A 506 -8.38 -13.87 -26.23
CA PRO A 506 -7.67 -12.80 -26.89
C PRO A 506 -7.76 -13.16 -28.37
N THR A 507 -8.26 -12.23 -29.19
CA THR A 507 -8.37 -12.46 -30.64
C THR A 507 -7.04 -13.06 -31.04
N ARG A 508 -7.01 -14.36 -31.39
CA ARG A 508 -5.75 -15.08 -31.55
C ARG A 508 -5.09 -14.51 -32.80
N TRP A 509 -4.25 -13.50 -32.61
CA TRP A 509 -3.35 -12.97 -33.64
C TRP A 509 -2.25 -13.98 -33.98
N ASP A 510 -2.24 -15.15 -33.32
CA ASP A 510 -1.36 -16.28 -33.60
C ASP A 510 -1.71 -17.03 -34.90
N ASP A 511 -2.87 -16.77 -35.50
CA ASP A 511 -3.20 -17.35 -36.79
C ASP A 511 -2.43 -16.62 -37.89
N ASP A 512 -1.32 -17.24 -38.34
CA ASP A 512 -0.48 -16.75 -39.44
C ASP A 512 -1.30 -16.46 -40.72
N ALA A 513 -2.51 -17.03 -40.85
CA ALA A 513 -3.40 -16.74 -41.97
C ALA A 513 -3.95 -15.31 -41.96
N VAL A 514 -3.99 -14.62 -40.81
CA VAL A 514 -4.62 -13.29 -40.67
C VAL A 514 -3.74 -12.18 -41.23
N PHE A 515 -2.41 -12.30 -41.11
CA PHE A 515 -1.47 -11.26 -41.50
C PHE A 515 -0.78 -11.61 -42.82
N SER A 516 -0.47 -10.60 -43.63
CA SER A 516 0.40 -10.83 -44.78
C SER A 516 1.82 -11.17 -44.31
N PRO A 517 2.61 -11.93 -45.09
CA PRO A 517 3.96 -12.31 -44.70
C PRO A 517 4.87 -11.12 -44.28
N PRO A 518 4.83 -9.95 -44.95
CA PRO A 518 5.62 -8.80 -44.50
C PRO A 518 5.21 -8.23 -43.15
N VAL A 519 3.92 -8.31 -42.78
CA VAL A 519 3.44 -7.84 -41.47
C VAL A 519 3.89 -8.79 -40.37
N LEU A 520 3.80 -10.11 -40.60
CA LEU A 520 4.31 -11.12 -39.65
C LEU A 520 5.81 -10.94 -39.41
N GLU A 521 6.57 -10.76 -40.48
CA GLU A 521 8.01 -10.55 -40.38
C GLU A 521 8.34 -9.24 -39.66
N ALA A 522 7.56 -8.18 -39.88
CA ALA A 522 7.74 -6.92 -39.16
C ALA A 522 7.46 -7.05 -37.66
N LEU A 523 6.39 -7.76 -37.27
CA LEU A 523 6.08 -8.03 -35.86
C LEU A 523 7.17 -8.89 -35.20
N ARG A 524 7.67 -9.92 -35.90
CA ARG A 524 8.77 -10.77 -35.43
C ARG A 524 10.04 -9.97 -35.20
N VAL A 525 10.44 -9.16 -36.18
CA VAL A 525 11.67 -8.35 -36.08
C VAL A 525 11.53 -7.25 -35.03
N ALA A 526 10.37 -6.63 -34.88
CA ALA A 526 10.13 -5.68 -33.81
C ALA A 526 10.23 -6.35 -32.43
N ASP A 527 9.66 -7.55 -32.28
CA ASP A 527 9.75 -8.35 -31.06
C ASP A 527 11.19 -8.72 -30.68
N GLU A 528 12.03 -9.03 -31.66
CA GLU A 528 13.45 -9.30 -31.44
C GLU A 528 14.28 -8.06 -31.09
N GLU A 529 13.87 -6.88 -31.58
CA GLU A 529 14.59 -5.62 -31.33
C GLU A 529 14.15 -4.89 -30.06
N ARG A 530 13.07 -5.32 -29.39
CA ARG A 530 12.50 -4.61 -28.23
C ARG A 530 13.32 -4.75 -26.96
N VAL A 531 13.14 -3.81 -26.04
CA VAL A 531 13.71 -3.89 -24.69
C VAL A 531 12.76 -4.61 -23.73
N VAL A 532 11.49 -4.21 -23.68
CA VAL A 532 10.49 -4.77 -22.73
C VAL A 532 9.10 -4.89 -23.37
N THR A 533 8.54 -3.81 -23.88
CA THR A 533 7.18 -3.76 -24.46
C THR A 533 7.26 -3.33 -25.92
N LEU A 534 6.36 -3.83 -26.78
CA LEU A 534 6.28 -3.39 -28.18
C LEU A 534 5.43 -2.12 -28.32
N HIS A 535 6.03 -1.09 -28.92
CA HIS A 535 5.37 0.18 -29.20
C HIS A 535 4.87 0.31 -30.63
N THR A 536 3.86 1.15 -30.84
CA THR A 536 3.33 1.40 -32.19
C THR A 536 4.37 1.93 -33.17
N GLY A 537 5.28 2.80 -32.72
CA GLY A 537 6.30 3.40 -33.59
C GLY A 537 7.44 2.44 -33.93
N GLU A 538 7.88 1.63 -32.98
CA GLU A 538 8.85 0.54 -33.23
C GLU A 538 8.34 -0.39 -34.34
N VAL A 539 7.10 -0.86 -34.19
CA VAL A 539 6.47 -1.75 -35.18
C VAL A 539 6.34 -1.07 -36.55
N LEU A 540 5.94 0.21 -36.59
CA LEU A 540 5.81 0.96 -37.86
C LEU A 540 7.17 1.17 -38.55
N ALA A 541 8.22 1.46 -37.78
CA ALA A 541 9.57 1.64 -38.30
C ALA A 541 10.11 0.33 -38.91
N VAL A 542 9.89 -0.80 -38.23
CA VAL A 542 10.27 -2.12 -38.73
C VAL A 542 9.46 -2.51 -39.96
N LEU A 543 8.14 -2.26 -39.95
CA LEU A 543 7.25 -2.55 -41.08
C LEU A 543 7.70 -1.88 -42.37
N ALA A 544 8.06 -0.59 -42.31
CA ALA A 544 8.55 0.15 -43.47
C ALA A 544 9.91 -0.34 -43.99
N ARG A 545 10.72 -0.98 -43.14
CA ARG A 545 12.02 -1.56 -43.50
C ARG A 545 11.86 -2.95 -44.13
N VAL A 546 10.96 -3.77 -43.59
CA VAL A 546 10.69 -5.14 -44.08
C VAL A 546 9.98 -5.13 -45.43
N ASP A 547 9.12 -4.14 -45.68
CA ASP A 547 8.36 -4.02 -46.94
C ASP A 547 8.58 -2.66 -47.63
N PRO A 548 9.73 -2.46 -48.30
CA PRO A 548 10.10 -1.18 -48.89
C PRO A 548 9.34 -0.91 -50.20
N GLN A 549 8.04 -0.63 -50.08
CA GLN A 549 7.20 -0.23 -51.20
C GLN A 549 7.38 1.25 -51.58
N PRO A 550 7.16 1.65 -52.85
CA PRO A 550 7.26 3.05 -53.29
C PRO A 550 6.40 4.03 -52.50
N GLY A 551 5.27 3.58 -51.95
CA GLY A 551 4.37 4.42 -51.16
C GLY A 551 4.99 4.94 -49.85
N TRP A 552 5.95 4.23 -49.26
CA TRP A 552 6.67 4.68 -48.07
C TRP A 552 7.53 5.91 -48.36
N ALA A 553 8.21 5.95 -49.51
CA ALA A 553 9.02 7.10 -49.90
C ALA A 553 8.17 8.37 -50.01
N GLN A 554 6.93 8.26 -50.49
CA GLN A 554 6.00 9.38 -50.57
C GLN A 554 5.52 9.85 -49.19
N LEU A 555 5.30 8.92 -48.26
CA LEU A 555 4.99 9.26 -46.86
C LEU A 555 6.17 10.01 -46.22
N TRP A 556 7.39 9.47 -46.35
CA TRP A 556 8.61 10.04 -45.75
C TRP A 556 9.03 11.39 -46.32
N GLN A 557 8.70 11.69 -47.58
CA GLN A 557 8.86 13.04 -48.13
C GLN A 557 8.03 14.08 -47.37
N ARG A 558 6.89 13.69 -46.80
CA ARG A 558 5.98 14.59 -46.08
C ARG A 558 6.28 14.64 -44.59
N THR A 559 6.58 13.50 -43.96
CA THR A 559 6.77 13.41 -42.49
C THR A 559 8.23 13.40 -42.04
N GLY A 560 9.19 13.16 -42.95
CA GLY A 560 10.58 12.84 -42.60
C GLY A 560 10.85 11.34 -42.62
N THR A 561 12.12 10.95 -42.69
CA THR A 561 12.51 9.52 -42.67
C THR A 561 12.27 8.91 -41.28
N PRO A 562 12.01 7.59 -41.16
CA PRO A 562 11.74 6.96 -39.87
C PRO A 562 12.82 7.22 -38.80
N ALA A 563 14.09 7.13 -39.19
CA ALA A 563 15.22 7.42 -38.31
C ALA A 563 15.32 8.92 -37.96
N GLY A 564 15.08 9.81 -38.92
CA GLY A 564 15.10 11.25 -38.69
C GLY A 564 13.94 11.75 -37.82
N ALA A 565 12.81 11.02 -37.83
CA ALA A 565 11.66 11.31 -36.99
C ALA A 565 11.79 10.74 -35.57
N GLY A 566 12.70 9.79 -35.31
CA GLY A 566 12.79 9.09 -34.02
C GLY A 566 11.65 8.09 -33.81
N LEU A 567 11.19 7.45 -34.89
CA LEU A 567 10.02 6.55 -34.84
C LEU A 567 10.29 5.29 -34.02
N LYS A 568 11.53 4.77 -34.08
CA LYS A 568 11.96 3.60 -33.30
C LYS A 568 11.99 3.88 -31.80
N GLU A 569 12.33 5.11 -31.41
CA GLU A 569 12.42 5.53 -30.01
C GLU A 569 11.10 6.07 -29.45
N SER A 570 10.04 6.09 -30.26
CA SER A 570 8.74 6.63 -29.83
C SER A 570 8.04 5.67 -28.87
N VAL A 571 7.66 6.21 -27.72
CA VAL A 571 6.94 5.50 -26.66
C VAL A 571 5.48 5.87 -26.73
N ASP A 572 4.58 4.89 -26.58
CA ASP A 572 3.15 5.18 -26.48
C ASP A 572 2.86 5.90 -25.14
N PRO A 573 2.12 7.03 -25.14
CA PRO A 573 1.99 7.90 -23.96
C PRO A 573 1.25 7.26 -22.77
N ARG A 574 0.60 6.10 -22.94
CA ARG A 574 -0.05 5.35 -21.85
C ARG A 574 0.80 4.21 -21.28
N ASP A 575 2.05 4.09 -21.69
CA ASP A 575 2.93 2.98 -21.29
C ASP A 575 3.29 2.98 -19.79
N TYR A 576 3.07 4.09 -19.06
CA TYR A 576 3.52 4.22 -17.67
C TYR A 576 2.48 3.92 -16.58
N ASP A 577 1.20 3.72 -16.89
CA ASP A 577 0.22 3.41 -15.83
C ASP A 577 -0.96 2.53 -16.31
N ARG A 578 -0.88 1.24 -15.94
CA ARG A 578 -2.00 0.45 -15.36
C ARG A 578 -3.07 -0.16 -16.27
N THR A 579 -2.95 -0.12 -17.59
CA THR A 579 -3.83 -0.94 -18.45
C THR A 579 -3.16 -2.25 -18.86
N PRO A 580 -3.86 -3.41 -18.80
CA PRO A 580 -3.30 -4.69 -19.23
C PRO A 580 -2.78 -4.62 -20.66
N THR A 581 -1.52 -5.01 -20.82
CA THR A 581 -0.87 -5.19 -22.11
C THR A 581 -1.15 -6.62 -22.59
N PRO A 582 -1.92 -6.83 -23.67
CA PRO A 582 -2.12 -8.16 -24.20
C PRO A 582 -0.81 -8.74 -24.68
N ALA A 583 -0.65 -10.05 -24.53
CA ALA A 583 0.53 -10.74 -25.01
C ALA A 583 0.36 -11.13 -26.49
N TYR A 584 1.37 -10.81 -27.30
CA TYR A 584 1.58 -11.40 -28.62
C TYR A 584 2.43 -12.65 -28.48
N ARG A 585 2.29 -13.59 -29.44
CA ARG A 585 3.00 -14.87 -29.59
C ARG A 585 4.24 -15.01 -28.69
N GLY A 586 4.22 -15.96 -27.76
CA GLY A 586 5.37 -16.24 -26.89
C GLY A 586 5.48 -15.37 -25.62
N GLY A 587 4.44 -14.61 -25.27
CA GLY A 587 4.40 -13.82 -24.03
C GLY A 587 4.89 -12.38 -24.17
N THR A 588 5.07 -11.90 -25.39
CA THR A 588 5.53 -10.54 -25.67
C THR A 588 4.46 -9.52 -25.30
N LEU A 589 4.78 -8.59 -24.40
CA LEU A 589 3.87 -7.54 -23.97
C LEU A 589 3.71 -6.49 -25.09
N LEU A 590 2.47 -6.21 -25.48
CA LEU A 590 2.09 -5.14 -26.43
C LEU A 590 1.57 -3.93 -25.67
N THR A 591 1.92 -2.70 -26.02
CA THR A 591 1.23 -1.52 -25.45
C THR A 591 -0.28 -1.57 -25.70
N PRO A 592 -1.11 -0.91 -24.86
CA PRO A 592 -2.55 -0.79 -25.10
C PRO A 592 -2.86 -0.18 -26.47
N GLU A 593 -2.05 0.78 -26.92
CA GLU A 593 -2.13 1.42 -28.22
C GLU A 593 -1.86 0.44 -29.38
N LEU A 594 -0.84 -0.41 -29.26
CA LEU A 594 -0.53 -1.42 -30.28
C LEU A 594 -1.61 -2.51 -30.35
N ALA A 595 -2.13 -2.93 -29.20
CA ALA A 595 -3.27 -3.84 -29.13
C ALA A 595 -4.51 -3.28 -29.81
N LEU A 596 -4.79 -2.00 -29.58
CA LEU A 596 -5.86 -1.28 -30.23
C LEU A 596 -5.63 -1.20 -31.74
N ALA A 597 -4.40 -0.92 -32.18
CA ALA A 597 -4.04 -0.92 -33.60
C ALA A 597 -4.29 -2.29 -34.27
N LEU A 598 -3.88 -3.40 -33.65
CA LEU A 598 -4.15 -4.76 -34.16
C LEU A 598 -5.65 -5.04 -34.28
N THR A 599 -6.43 -4.61 -33.27
CA THR A 599 -7.89 -4.73 -33.30
C THR A 599 -8.50 -3.90 -34.44
N THR A 600 -8.03 -2.67 -34.62
CA THR A 600 -8.45 -1.77 -35.70
C THR A 600 -8.08 -2.33 -37.06
N ALA A 601 -6.90 -2.95 -37.21
CA ALA A 601 -6.46 -3.61 -38.44
C ALA A 601 -7.41 -4.75 -38.84
N ASP A 602 -7.80 -5.61 -37.88
CA ASP A 602 -8.72 -6.72 -38.15
C ASP A 602 -10.14 -6.23 -38.50
N ARG A 603 -10.61 -5.15 -37.88
CA ARG A 603 -11.88 -4.51 -38.25
C ARG A 603 -11.84 -3.97 -39.67
N ILE A 604 -10.76 -3.27 -40.07
CA ILE A 604 -10.58 -2.78 -41.44
C ILE A 604 -10.54 -3.96 -42.41
N ARG A 605 -9.76 -5.00 -42.11
CA ARG A 605 -9.68 -6.24 -42.91
C ARG A 605 -11.07 -6.82 -43.15
N THR A 606 -11.82 -7.05 -42.08
CA THR A 606 -13.14 -7.67 -42.11
C THR A 606 -14.17 -6.79 -42.84
N HIS A 607 -14.18 -5.48 -42.58
CA HIS A 607 -15.15 -4.56 -43.16
C HIS A 607 -14.99 -4.41 -44.68
N TYR A 608 -13.76 -4.33 -45.16
CA TYR A 608 -13.46 -4.16 -46.60
C TYR A 608 -13.21 -5.49 -47.33
N GLY A 609 -13.37 -6.63 -46.66
CA GLY A 609 -13.23 -7.95 -47.27
C GLY A 609 -11.80 -8.29 -47.71
N TYR A 610 -10.78 -7.74 -47.04
CA TYR A 610 -9.40 -8.12 -47.31
C TYR A 610 -9.16 -9.54 -46.81
N PRO A 611 -8.49 -10.41 -47.59
CA PRO A 611 -8.19 -11.78 -47.14
C PRO A 611 -7.23 -11.78 -45.96
N GLN A 612 -6.32 -10.80 -45.88
CA GLN A 612 -5.30 -10.65 -44.84
C GLN A 612 -5.10 -9.17 -44.47
N ILE A 613 -4.53 -8.91 -43.30
CA ILE A 613 -4.02 -7.60 -42.90
C ILE A 613 -2.75 -7.32 -43.71
N THR A 614 -2.85 -6.43 -44.68
CA THR A 614 -1.71 -6.01 -45.52
C THR A 614 -0.89 -4.92 -44.83
N THR A 615 0.31 -4.65 -45.35
CA THR A 615 1.22 -3.58 -44.89
C THR A 615 0.51 -2.22 -44.80
N GLY A 616 -0.27 -1.86 -45.82
CA GLY A 616 -1.01 -0.60 -45.83
C GLY A 616 -2.13 -0.54 -44.78
N VAL A 617 -2.89 -1.62 -44.60
CA VAL A 617 -3.94 -1.71 -43.57
C VAL A 617 -3.33 -1.64 -42.18
N PHE A 618 -2.20 -2.33 -41.95
CA PHE A 618 -1.54 -2.33 -40.65
C PHE A 618 -0.92 -0.97 -40.32
N ALA A 619 -0.20 -0.35 -41.27
CA ALA A 619 0.33 1.00 -41.13
C ALA A 619 -0.76 2.02 -40.81
N LEU A 620 -1.90 1.94 -41.51
CA LEU A 620 -3.06 2.79 -41.25
C LEU A 620 -3.60 2.60 -39.82
N SER A 621 -3.66 1.35 -39.34
CA SER A 621 -4.15 1.04 -37.99
C SER A 621 -3.23 1.55 -36.87
N LEU A 622 -1.91 1.49 -37.06
CA LEU A 622 -0.91 2.01 -36.11
C LEU A 622 -1.01 3.54 -35.98
N LEU A 623 -1.46 4.21 -37.05
CA LEU A 623 -1.61 5.66 -37.14
C LEU A 623 -3.05 6.16 -36.89
N ALA A 624 -3.98 5.24 -36.67
CA ALA A 624 -5.41 5.51 -36.60
C ALA A 624 -5.77 6.45 -35.44
N HIS A 625 -5.10 6.30 -34.29
CA HIS A 625 -5.37 7.09 -33.09
C HIS A 625 -4.30 8.15 -32.85
N ARG A 626 -4.72 9.39 -32.54
CA ARG A 626 -3.80 10.52 -32.36
C ARG A 626 -2.77 10.36 -31.26
N GLY A 627 -3.10 9.60 -30.21
CA GLY A 627 -2.26 9.40 -29.04
C GLY A 627 -1.38 8.16 -29.11
N THR A 628 -1.12 7.60 -30.29
CA THR A 628 -0.08 6.55 -30.43
C THR A 628 1.28 7.20 -30.62
N GLY A 629 2.34 6.58 -30.09
CA GLY A 629 3.71 7.05 -30.25
C GLY A 629 4.08 7.22 -31.73
N ALA A 630 3.65 6.29 -32.58
CA ALA A 630 3.82 6.41 -34.03
C ALA A 630 3.18 7.68 -34.61
N THR A 631 1.94 7.99 -34.22
CA THR A 631 1.19 9.14 -34.75
C THR A 631 1.77 10.44 -34.25
N GLU A 632 2.04 10.56 -32.95
CA GLU A 632 2.60 11.77 -32.36
C GLU A 632 3.96 12.10 -32.99
N THR A 633 4.81 11.10 -33.16
CA THR A 633 6.13 11.28 -33.79
C THR A 633 6.04 11.76 -35.23
N LEU A 634 5.14 11.19 -36.05
CA LEU A 634 4.99 11.65 -37.45
C LEU A 634 4.30 13.01 -37.58
N LEU A 635 3.52 13.43 -36.59
CA LEU A 635 2.87 14.75 -36.56
C LEU A 635 3.72 15.85 -35.91
N ALA A 636 4.74 15.50 -35.12
CA ALA A 636 5.60 16.43 -34.40
C ALA A 636 6.22 17.55 -35.28
N PRO A 637 6.61 17.31 -36.56
CA PRO A 637 7.10 18.38 -37.43
C PRO A 637 6.05 19.44 -37.83
N GLY A 638 4.76 19.23 -37.52
CA GLY A 638 3.67 20.17 -37.80
C GLY A 638 3.31 20.33 -39.29
N ARG A 639 3.79 19.44 -40.16
CA ARG A 639 3.58 19.52 -41.62
C ARG A 639 2.24 18.96 -42.09
N LEU A 640 1.66 18.06 -41.32
CA LEU A 640 0.39 17.39 -41.61
C LEU A 640 -0.51 17.48 -40.39
N THR A 641 -1.81 17.52 -40.64
CA THR A 641 -2.82 17.20 -39.63
C THR A 641 -3.05 15.69 -39.60
N HIS A 642 -3.59 15.16 -38.50
CA HIS A 642 -3.90 13.73 -38.39
C HIS A 642 -4.79 13.19 -39.52
N PRO A 643 -5.89 13.85 -39.95
CA PRO A 643 -6.66 13.40 -41.12
C PRO A 643 -5.85 13.37 -42.41
N GLN A 644 -4.97 14.37 -42.63
CA GLN A 644 -4.08 14.39 -43.79
C GLN A 644 -3.05 13.25 -43.76
N LEU A 645 -2.54 12.90 -42.57
CA LEU A 645 -1.64 11.76 -42.41
C LEU A 645 -2.34 10.45 -42.80
N LEU A 646 -3.56 10.22 -42.30
CA LEU A 646 -4.36 9.04 -42.66
C LEU A 646 -4.69 9.00 -44.15
N ASP A 647 -5.01 10.14 -44.76
CA ASP A 647 -5.29 10.23 -46.19
C ASP A 647 -4.05 9.93 -47.05
N VAL A 648 -2.87 10.42 -46.64
CA VAL A 648 -1.60 10.08 -47.28
C VAL A 648 -1.37 8.57 -47.20
N VAL A 649 -1.43 7.97 -46.01
CA VAL A 649 -1.21 6.53 -45.83
C VAL A 649 -2.19 5.70 -46.66
N ARG A 650 -3.48 6.08 -46.66
CA ARG A 650 -4.51 5.43 -47.48
C ARG A 650 -4.20 5.51 -48.97
N SER A 651 -3.90 6.70 -49.47
CA SER A 651 -3.66 6.90 -50.90
C SER A 651 -2.35 6.27 -51.38
N THR A 652 -1.31 6.25 -50.55
CA THR A 652 0.03 5.78 -50.96
C THR A 652 0.28 4.29 -50.68
N LEU A 653 -0.24 3.74 -49.59
CA LEU A 653 0.03 2.35 -49.17
C LEU A 653 -1.14 1.38 -49.42
N ILE A 654 -2.37 1.87 -49.49
CA ILE A 654 -3.55 1.02 -49.77
C ILE A 654 -4.00 1.15 -51.22
N GLY A 655 -3.84 2.33 -51.83
CA GLY A 655 -4.08 2.55 -53.25
C GLY A 655 -5.56 2.68 -53.64
N GLY A 656 -6.45 3.00 -52.69
CA GLY A 656 -7.88 3.16 -52.98
C GLY A 656 -8.67 3.88 -51.87
N PRO A 657 -9.89 4.37 -52.19
CA PRO A 657 -10.77 4.97 -51.20
C PRO A 657 -11.30 3.90 -50.23
N LEU A 658 -11.34 4.26 -48.95
CA LEU A 658 -11.93 3.45 -47.87
C LEU A 658 -13.15 4.22 -47.30
N PRO A 659 -14.33 4.10 -47.93
CA PRO A 659 -15.53 4.83 -47.49
C PRO A 659 -15.97 4.37 -46.10
N GLY A 660 -16.11 5.31 -45.17
CA GLY A 660 -16.52 5.02 -43.79
C GLY A 660 -15.37 4.67 -42.83
N LEU A 661 -14.10 4.80 -43.27
CA LEU A 661 -12.93 4.54 -42.43
C LEU A 661 -12.94 5.32 -41.10
N GLU A 662 -13.40 6.57 -41.10
CA GLU A 662 -13.46 7.40 -39.89
C GLU A 662 -14.34 6.76 -38.79
N ALA A 663 -15.47 6.16 -39.18
CA ALA A 663 -16.36 5.48 -38.24
C ALA A 663 -15.73 4.20 -37.66
N LEU A 664 -14.88 3.51 -38.42
CA LEU A 664 -14.20 2.28 -37.96
C LEU A 664 -13.04 2.57 -37.03
N VAL A 665 -12.34 3.69 -37.25
CA VAL A 665 -11.21 4.15 -36.43
C VAL A 665 -11.67 4.77 -35.10
N LEU A 666 -12.89 5.34 -35.05
CA LEU A 666 -13.42 6.00 -33.85
C LEU A 666 -14.16 5.05 -32.88
N GLN A 667 -14.45 3.82 -33.28
CA GLN A 667 -15.07 2.77 -32.44
C GLN A 667 -14.04 2.02 -31.61
#